data_AF-A0A9W6RVD4-F1
#
_entry.id   AF-A0A9W6RVD4-F1
#
_cell.length_a   1.000
_cell.length_b   1.000
_cell.length_c   1.000
_cell.angle_alpha   90.00
_cell.angle_beta   90.00
_cell.angle_gamma   90.00
#
_symmetry.space_group_name_H-M   'P 1'
#
loop_
_entity.id
_entity.type
_entity.pdbx_description
1 polymer ?
#
loop_
_entity_poly.entity_id
_entity_poly.type
_entity_poly.pdbx_seq_one_letter_code
_entity_poly.pdbx_strand_id
1 'polypeptide(L)'
;MRLRNARLRTKITALLMSLVALWVFAAWVTLREGVNLLWVSTLNSNVAQPIVDLQPELQRERQLSLIRLGAPGVQQRAALSSQRLRTDAAVAKFRKLAQAERVKLAQDKTLKQAIAAGLVQLSQLPQDRAKVDSGMIGFEEAQNAYSTAVESLFTIDDSLASLDDKKYAKDVRVSLQLNRAAEVVSQENALVSGVLASGRLARSEYLQLVQVIGAQRYTFGKALEAIEGSDRATYEVLTSDGPFTRMRALENTLLNKSRLNHPAPVTSAQWRAVADPTTTQLSKAVFDYGDKLVDRATPIAIGVIVRLLLAGGLGLLAVIASIIVSITTARDLMRQLEKLRIAARELADKRLPGVVERLGRGEKVDVASEAPPLRFGEDEVGQVGHAFNSVQETAIRTAVEQAELRRGIRDILLSLARRSQALVHRQLTLLDTMERRQDDSAELEDLFHVDHLATRMRRNAENLIVLSGATPARGWRRPVPMIDVVRSAVAEVEDYTRVTVMPMGEVALAGRAVGDIVHLLAELIENAVSFSPPYTQAQVSGHPVAHGYAVEIEDRGLGMTDEILADINERVTDPPEFNLSSSAHLGLYVVGRLAMRYDVKVSLKHSSYGGTTAVVLIPHELVVEGADGERETRAAAAGVPVGVTAGGMTATSYDDVPARVTEATVLEPPALPSPAEPSAPGPARSATSASAEATGPASEPSAAAHSTASANGKSGTLPPLPRRTSTTPREAEPPEPTEPASGPSSQTTPGGLPVRVPQASISPALRTDGPTSASDAAGEAQDDDVPTPEEIRKSFGGLQAGTRRGRTDAARSLTDTTDDTSTPDEDAQEDNQ
;
A
#
# COMPACT_ATOMS: atom_id res chain seq x y z
N MET A 1 20.46 0.46 -1.91
CA MET A 1 19.20 0.10 -2.60
C MET A 1 18.94 -1.42 -2.47
N ARG A 2 18.05 -1.89 -1.58
CA ARG A 2 17.74 -3.34 -1.44
C ARG A 2 16.23 -3.69 -1.30
N LEU A 3 15.34 -2.72 -1.50
CA LEU A 3 13.89 -2.88 -1.23
C LEU A 3 13.05 -3.46 -2.39
N ARG A 4 13.58 -3.61 -3.61
CA ARG A 4 12.80 -4.10 -4.78
C ARG A 4 12.09 -5.43 -4.48
N ASN A 5 12.84 -6.42 -4.00
CA ASN A 5 12.34 -7.80 -3.76
C ASN A 5 11.81 -8.02 -2.32
N ALA A 6 11.62 -6.98 -1.51
CA ALA A 6 11.05 -7.14 -0.18
C ALA A 6 9.56 -7.56 -0.28
N ARG A 7 9.16 -8.59 0.49
CA ARG A 7 7.76 -9.05 0.58
C ARG A 7 6.84 -7.88 0.93
N LEU A 8 5.62 -7.85 0.39
CA LEU A 8 4.66 -6.74 0.58
C LEU A 8 4.48 -6.35 2.06
N ARG A 9 4.37 -7.35 2.95
CA ARG A 9 4.33 -7.18 4.41
C ARG A 9 5.47 -6.30 4.94
N THR A 10 6.71 -6.53 4.48
CA THR A 10 7.91 -5.80 4.92
C THR A 10 7.91 -4.34 4.49
N LYS A 11 7.41 -4.05 3.27
CA LYS A 11 7.25 -2.67 2.77
C LYS A 11 6.20 -1.91 3.60
N ILE A 12 5.08 -2.59 3.89
CA ILE A 12 4.00 -2.06 4.75
C ILE A 12 4.49 -1.80 6.18
N THR A 13 5.19 -2.75 6.82
CA THR A 13 5.71 -2.54 8.18
C THR A 13 6.75 -1.42 8.23
N ALA A 14 7.57 -1.24 7.20
CA ALA A 14 8.53 -0.14 7.14
C ALA A 14 7.82 1.23 7.08
N LEU A 15 6.77 1.37 6.27
CA LEU A 15 5.96 2.59 6.18
C LEU A 15 5.25 2.90 7.51
N LEU A 16 4.58 1.90 8.11
CA LEU A 16 3.93 2.07 9.42
C LEU A 16 4.94 2.45 10.52
N MET A 17 6.12 1.82 10.55
CA MET A 17 7.17 2.19 11.49
C MET A 17 7.69 3.62 11.28
N SER A 18 7.82 4.09 10.03
CA SER A 18 8.19 5.49 9.76
C SER A 18 7.10 6.48 10.17
N LEU A 19 5.82 6.13 10.00
CA LEU A 19 4.69 6.97 10.43
C LEU A 19 4.61 7.06 11.96
N VAL A 20 4.77 5.93 12.65
CA VAL A 20 4.85 5.88 14.13
C VAL A 20 6.05 6.68 14.63
N ALA A 21 7.24 6.54 14.02
CA ALA A 21 8.43 7.29 14.40
C ALA A 21 8.26 8.80 14.20
N LEU A 22 7.63 9.22 13.09
CA LEU A 22 7.32 10.64 12.83
C LEU A 22 6.32 11.20 13.85
N TRP A 23 5.26 10.43 14.19
CA TRP A 23 4.33 10.84 15.25
C TRP A 23 5.00 10.91 16.62
N VAL A 24 5.81 9.92 17.00
CA VAL A 24 6.57 9.94 18.27
C VAL A 24 7.53 11.14 18.32
N PHE A 25 8.18 11.49 17.22
CA PHE A 25 9.04 12.67 17.14
C PHE A 25 8.25 13.98 17.32
N ALA A 26 7.13 14.14 16.60
CA ALA A 26 6.27 15.31 16.74
C ALA A 26 5.68 15.42 18.16
N ALA A 27 5.15 14.32 18.70
CA ALA A 27 4.63 14.22 20.05
C ALA A 27 5.72 14.53 21.09
N TRP A 28 6.97 14.09 20.91
CA TRP A 28 8.09 14.40 21.79
C TRP A 28 8.44 15.89 21.79
N VAL A 29 8.49 16.52 20.61
CA VAL A 29 8.75 17.97 20.49
C VAL A 29 7.66 18.78 21.20
N THR A 30 6.38 18.47 20.98
CA THR A 30 5.27 19.18 21.65
C THR A 30 5.17 18.83 23.14
N LEU A 31 5.44 17.58 23.53
CA LEU A 31 5.46 17.17 24.95
C LEU A 31 6.56 17.91 25.74
N ARG A 32 7.69 18.23 25.11
CA ARG A 32 8.73 19.07 25.72
C ARG A 32 8.22 20.47 26.06
N GLU A 33 7.37 21.07 25.21
CA GLU A 33 6.71 22.35 25.48
C GLU A 33 5.72 22.23 26.66
N GLY A 34 4.92 21.16 26.70
CA GLY A 34 4.00 20.88 27.81
C GLY A 34 4.70 20.61 29.15
N VAL A 35 5.83 19.91 29.14
CA VAL A 35 6.68 19.69 30.32
C VAL A 35 7.32 20.99 30.80
N ASN A 36 7.67 21.91 29.88
CA ASN A 36 8.20 23.22 30.25
C ASN A 36 7.19 24.03 31.09
N LEU A 37 5.90 24.01 30.76
CA LEU A 37 4.85 24.67 31.56
C LEU A 37 4.76 24.15 33.00
N LEU A 38 4.97 22.85 33.22
CA LEU A 38 5.01 22.25 34.57
C LEU A 38 6.25 22.71 35.36
N TRP A 39 7.39 22.90 34.69
CA TRP A 39 8.59 23.47 35.30
C TRP A 39 8.43 24.97 35.60
N VAL A 40 7.87 25.77 34.68
CA VAL A 40 7.55 27.19 34.92
C VAL A 40 6.60 27.35 36.13
N SER A 41 5.54 26.56 36.21
CA SER A 41 4.65 26.53 37.38
C SER A 41 5.38 26.15 38.67
N THR A 42 6.32 25.20 38.60
CA THR A 42 7.14 24.77 39.74
C THR A 42 8.08 25.88 40.20
N LEU A 43 8.80 26.53 39.28
CA LEU A 43 9.73 27.61 39.59
C LEU A 43 9.00 28.84 40.13
N ASN A 44 7.88 29.24 39.52
CA ASN A 44 7.04 30.34 40.03
C ASN A 44 6.61 30.10 41.49
N SER A 45 6.08 28.90 41.77
CA SER A 45 5.52 28.57 43.09
C SER A 45 6.55 28.31 44.20
N ASN A 46 7.83 28.11 43.86
CA ASN A 46 8.87 27.72 44.83
C ASN A 46 10.06 28.69 44.88
N VAL A 47 10.18 29.60 43.90
CA VAL A 47 11.28 30.57 43.79
C VAL A 47 10.72 31.99 43.72
N ALA A 48 9.97 32.34 42.65
CA ALA A 48 9.50 33.72 42.42
C ALA A 48 8.49 34.20 43.48
N GLN A 49 7.43 33.44 43.75
CA GLN A 49 6.43 33.80 44.78
C GLN A 49 7.06 33.92 46.19
N PRO A 50 7.94 33.00 46.63
CA PRO A 50 8.71 33.19 47.86
C PRO A 50 9.74 34.33 47.86
N ILE A 51 10.20 34.82 46.69
CA ILE A 51 10.99 36.07 46.59
C ILE A 51 10.09 37.28 46.81
N VAL A 52 8.92 37.29 46.17
CA VAL A 52 7.85 38.30 46.36
C VAL A 52 7.45 38.45 47.83
N ASP A 53 7.36 37.35 48.59
CA ASP A 53 7.16 37.39 50.06
C ASP A 53 8.35 38.00 50.83
N LEU A 54 9.58 37.69 50.41
CA LEU A 54 10.81 37.95 51.16
C LEU A 54 11.34 39.37 50.97
N GLN A 55 11.29 39.89 49.74
CA GLN A 55 11.80 41.22 49.40
C GLN A 55 11.23 42.35 50.30
N PRO A 56 9.91 42.49 50.54
CA PRO A 56 9.39 43.56 51.39
C PRO A 56 9.83 43.46 52.85
N GLU A 57 10.02 42.26 53.40
CA GLU A 57 10.50 42.09 54.78
C GLU A 57 12.00 42.48 54.91
N LEU A 58 12.83 42.18 53.91
CA LEU A 58 14.21 42.67 53.83
C LEU A 58 14.26 44.20 53.71
N GLN A 59 13.44 44.77 52.83
CA GLN A 59 13.32 46.23 52.63
C GLN A 59 12.91 46.95 53.92
N ARG A 60 11.95 46.41 54.68
CA ARG A 60 11.51 46.99 55.95
C ARG A 60 12.53 46.77 57.07
N GLU A 61 13.29 45.66 57.06
CA GLU A 61 14.40 45.45 58.00
C GLU A 61 15.56 46.44 57.75
N ARG A 62 15.87 46.75 56.49
CA ARG A 62 16.81 47.83 56.12
C ARG A 62 16.36 49.16 56.73
N GLN A 63 15.12 49.59 56.45
CA GLN A 63 14.58 50.86 56.97
C GLN A 63 14.64 50.92 58.51
N LEU A 64 14.24 49.86 59.21
CA LEU A 64 14.29 49.81 60.68
C LEU A 64 15.72 49.74 61.23
N SER A 65 16.66 49.11 60.52
CA SER A 65 18.09 49.10 60.86
C SER A 65 18.70 50.50 60.76
N LEU A 66 18.43 51.25 59.68
CA LEU A 66 18.91 52.62 59.55
C LEU A 66 18.24 53.56 60.57
N ILE A 67 16.94 53.41 60.86
CA ILE A 67 16.28 54.13 61.97
C ILE A 67 16.94 53.83 63.32
N ARG A 68 17.35 52.58 63.57
CA ARG A 68 18.04 52.14 64.79
C ARG A 68 19.49 52.65 64.90
N LEU A 69 20.17 52.89 63.78
CA LEU A 69 21.48 53.55 63.76
C LEU A 69 21.35 55.05 64.04
N GLY A 70 20.35 55.73 63.45
CA GLY A 70 20.07 57.14 63.71
C GLY A 70 19.58 57.41 65.14
N ALA A 71 18.57 56.67 65.60
CA ALA A 71 17.98 56.78 66.93
C ALA A 71 18.15 55.48 67.73
N PRO A 72 19.28 55.29 68.44
CA PRO A 72 19.47 54.14 69.32
C PRO A 72 18.50 54.20 70.51
N GLY A 73 17.52 53.29 70.55
CA GLY A 73 16.50 53.26 71.60
C GLY A 73 15.81 51.92 71.78
N VAL A 74 15.10 51.76 72.91
CA VAL A 74 14.42 50.50 73.28
C VAL A 74 13.27 50.18 72.32
N GLN A 75 12.49 51.19 71.94
CA GLN A 75 11.36 51.04 71.01
C GLN A 75 11.84 50.62 69.61
N GLN A 76 12.93 51.24 69.12
CA GLN A 76 13.56 50.93 67.83
C GLN A 76 14.13 49.51 67.84
N ARG A 77 14.78 49.10 68.94
CA ARG A 77 15.25 47.71 69.14
C ARG A 77 14.09 46.72 69.08
N ALA A 78 13.00 46.96 69.83
CA ALA A 78 11.84 46.08 69.85
C ALA A 78 11.15 45.96 68.47
N ALA A 79 11.03 47.08 67.75
CA ALA A 79 10.49 47.09 66.38
C ALA A 79 11.38 46.30 65.40
N LEU A 80 12.71 46.48 65.48
CA LEU A 80 13.66 45.77 64.63
C LEU A 80 13.72 44.26 64.95
N SER A 81 13.69 43.87 66.22
CA SER A 81 13.55 42.45 66.61
C SER A 81 12.25 41.83 66.10
N SER A 82 11.14 42.58 66.15
CA SER A 82 9.84 42.12 65.65
C SER A 82 9.81 41.99 64.12
N GLN A 83 10.58 42.82 63.41
CA GLN A 83 10.78 42.74 61.96
C GLN A 83 11.64 41.52 61.60
N ARG A 84 12.78 41.34 62.27
CA ARG A 84 13.72 40.22 62.04
C ARG A 84 13.04 38.85 62.07
N LEU A 85 12.10 38.64 62.99
CA LEU A 85 11.33 37.40 63.06
C LEU A 85 10.48 37.12 61.81
N ARG A 86 9.96 38.16 61.13
CA ARG A 86 9.26 38.00 59.83
C ARG A 86 10.25 37.74 58.71
N THR A 87 11.34 38.51 58.63
CA THR A 87 12.42 38.28 57.66
C THR A 87 12.95 36.84 57.76
N ASP A 88 13.18 36.33 58.97
CA ASP A 88 13.72 34.99 59.19
C ASP A 88 12.72 33.89 58.81
N ALA A 89 11.43 34.09 59.06
CA ALA A 89 10.37 33.21 58.57
C ALA A 89 10.31 33.19 57.03
N ALA A 90 10.44 34.35 56.38
CA ALA A 90 10.47 34.46 54.93
C ALA A 90 11.74 33.83 54.31
N VAL A 91 12.93 34.08 54.89
CA VAL A 91 14.19 33.44 54.46
C VAL A 91 14.12 31.93 54.64
N ALA A 92 13.53 31.43 55.74
CA ALA A 92 13.31 30.00 55.95
C ALA A 92 12.32 29.39 54.94
N LYS A 93 11.22 30.09 54.62
CA LYS A 93 10.25 29.70 53.58
C LYS A 93 10.92 29.61 52.20
N PHE A 94 11.63 30.66 51.79
CA PHE A 94 12.38 30.71 50.53
C PHE A 94 13.42 29.59 50.45
N ARG A 95 14.31 29.46 51.45
CA ARG A 95 15.35 28.42 51.52
C ARG A 95 14.76 27.00 51.40
N LYS A 96 13.65 26.73 52.09
CA LYS A 96 12.98 25.41 52.04
C LYS A 96 12.39 25.10 50.66
N LEU A 97 11.81 26.09 49.99
CA LEU A 97 11.13 25.90 48.70
C LEU A 97 12.13 25.87 47.53
N ALA A 98 13.09 26.79 47.48
CA ALA A 98 14.11 26.87 46.44
C ALA A 98 15.07 25.66 46.45
N GLN A 99 15.23 24.97 47.59
CA GLN A 99 16.04 23.74 47.70
C GLN A 99 15.26 22.44 47.46
N ALA A 100 13.95 22.49 47.16
CA ALA A 100 13.15 21.27 46.95
C ALA A 100 13.59 20.49 45.69
N GLU A 101 13.54 19.15 45.71
CA GLU A 101 13.98 18.30 44.58
C GLU A 101 13.29 18.67 43.25
N ARG A 102 12.01 19.06 43.29
CA ARG A 102 11.28 19.54 42.10
C ARG A 102 11.89 20.80 41.47
N VAL A 103 12.48 21.69 42.27
CA VAL A 103 13.23 22.86 41.77
C VAL A 103 14.59 22.42 41.23
N LYS A 104 15.25 21.46 41.87
CA LYS A 104 16.53 20.91 41.37
C LYS A 104 16.44 20.26 39.99
N LEU A 105 15.27 19.70 39.66
CA LEU A 105 14.94 19.13 38.34
C LEU A 105 14.45 20.16 37.32
N ALA A 106 13.84 21.26 37.79
CA ALA A 106 13.30 22.33 36.93
C ALA A 106 14.33 23.38 36.50
N GLN A 107 15.35 23.62 37.34
CA GLN A 107 16.33 24.69 37.13
C GLN A 107 17.38 24.35 36.06
N ASP A 108 17.82 25.36 35.30
CA ASP A 108 18.99 25.28 34.45
C ASP A 108 20.29 25.50 35.26
N LYS A 109 21.43 25.59 34.57
CA LYS A 109 22.72 25.90 35.22
C LYS A 109 22.74 27.32 35.82
N THR A 110 22.16 28.29 35.12
CA THR A 110 22.18 29.72 35.47
C THR A 110 21.38 29.98 36.73
N LEU A 111 20.11 29.55 36.76
CA LEU A 111 19.21 29.65 37.90
C LEU A 111 19.75 28.90 39.12
N LYS A 112 20.35 27.72 38.92
CA LYS A 112 21.03 26.98 39.99
C LYS A 112 22.17 27.77 40.63
N GLN A 113 22.95 28.51 39.83
CA GLN A 113 24.03 29.36 40.33
C GLN A 113 23.48 30.61 41.05
N ALA A 114 22.44 31.25 40.50
CA ALA A 114 21.78 32.40 41.12
C ALA A 114 21.14 32.04 42.48
N ILE A 115 20.39 30.93 42.56
CA ILE A 115 19.79 30.44 43.81
C ILE A 115 20.87 30.12 44.84
N ALA A 116 21.97 29.48 44.44
CA ALA A 116 23.08 29.19 45.35
C ALA A 116 23.73 30.47 45.90
N ALA A 117 23.98 31.47 45.04
CA ALA A 117 24.56 32.75 45.44
C ALA A 117 23.63 33.54 46.37
N GLY A 118 22.34 33.67 46.04
CA GLY A 118 21.36 34.34 46.90
C GLY A 118 21.19 33.67 48.26
N LEU A 119 21.20 32.34 48.32
CA LEU A 119 21.13 31.62 49.60
C LEU A 119 22.39 31.78 50.47
N VAL A 120 23.56 32.04 49.87
CA VAL A 120 24.80 32.41 50.58
C VAL A 120 24.77 33.87 51.03
N GLN A 121 24.21 34.79 50.25
CA GLN A 121 24.05 36.18 50.68
C GLN A 121 23.06 36.29 51.85
N LEU A 122 21.91 35.60 51.77
CA LEU A 122 20.91 35.51 52.84
C LEU A 122 21.43 34.79 54.10
N SER A 123 22.57 34.09 54.07
CA SER A 123 23.20 33.52 55.27
C SER A 123 24.16 34.47 55.98
N GLN A 124 24.53 35.62 55.36
CA GLN A 124 25.34 36.66 56.00
C GLN A 124 24.53 37.60 56.91
N LEU A 125 23.21 37.69 56.71
CA LEU A 125 22.31 38.59 57.47
C LEU A 125 22.54 38.59 58.99
N PRO A 126 22.78 37.46 59.71
CA PRO A 126 23.10 37.49 61.13
C PRO A 126 24.37 38.29 61.50
N GLN A 127 25.38 38.30 60.63
CA GLN A 127 26.62 39.07 60.82
C GLN A 127 26.37 40.57 60.59
N ASP A 128 25.65 40.92 59.52
CA ASP A 128 25.29 42.31 59.22
C ASP A 128 24.38 42.92 60.30
N ARG A 129 23.44 42.12 60.81
CA ARG A 129 22.62 42.47 61.97
C ARG A 129 23.45 42.72 63.22
N ALA A 130 24.49 41.93 63.48
CA ALA A 130 25.38 42.14 64.62
C ALA A 130 26.19 43.44 64.50
N LYS A 131 26.66 43.80 63.29
CA LYS A 131 27.29 45.10 62.99
C LYS A 131 26.34 46.29 63.22
N VAL A 132 25.09 46.17 62.76
CA VAL A 132 24.03 47.18 63.00
C VAL A 132 23.74 47.33 64.49
N ASP A 133 23.66 46.21 65.22
CA ASP A 133 23.29 46.21 66.63
C ASP A 133 24.39 46.79 67.53
N SER A 134 25.67 46.54 67.21
CA SER A 134 26.82 47.15 67.89
C SER A 134 26.99 48.64 67.57
N GLY A 135 26.44 49.11 66.44
CA GLY A 135 26.59 50.49 65.97
C GLY A 135 28.00 50.81 65.45
N MET A 136 28.81 49.80 65.14
CA MET A 136 30.18 49.96 64.64
C MET A 136 30.25 50.37 63.15
N ILE A 137 29.11 50.38 62.45
CA ILE A 137 29.02 50.67 61.02
C ILE A 137 28.14 51.89 60.73
N GLY A 138 28.46 52.60 59.65
CA GLY A 138 27.70 53.75 59.18
C GLY A 138 26.43 53.37 58.40
N PHE A 139 25.62 54.39 58.06
CA PHE A 139 24.42 54.22 57.22
C PHE A 139 24.73 53.55 55.87
N GLU A 140 25.90 53.81 55.27
CA GLU A 140 26.28 53.29 53.96
C GLU A 140 26.47 51.77 53.96
N GLU A 141 27.28 51.24 54.88
CA GLU A 141 27.54 49.80 54.99
C GLU A 141 26.25 49.05 55.38
N ALA A 142 25.44 49.63 56.27
CA ALA A 142 24.16 49.07 56.66
C ALA A 142 23.14 49.06 55.49
N GLN A 143 23.08 50.12 54.68
CA GLN A 143 22.28 50.18 53.46
C GLN A 143 22.75 49.10 52.47
N ASN A 144 24.05 49.05 52.20
CA ASN A 144 24.67 48.18 51.20
C ASN A 144 24.53 46.68 51.54
N ALA A 145 24.60 46.30 52.82
CA ALA A 145 24.40 44.91 53.25
C ALA A 145 23.02 44.36 52.84
N TYR A 146 21.95 45.08 53.18
CA TYR A 146 20.59 44.68 52.79
C TYR A 146 20.32 44.87 51.29
N SER A 147 20.88 45.92 50.66
CA SER A 147 20.73 46.12 49.20
C SER A 147 21.40 45.01 48.40
N THR A 148 22.56 44.49 48.83
CA THR A 148 23.20 43.31 48.22
C THR A 148 22.34 42.06 48.41
N ALA A 149 21.69 41.90 49.57
CA ALA A 149 20.73 40.81 49.79
C ALA A 149 19.53 40.88 48.83
N VAL A 150 18.93 42.06 48.62
CA VAL A 150 17.81 42.26 47.68
C VAL A 150 18.25 42.08 46.22
N GLU A 151 19.42 42.61 45.82
CA GLU A 151 19.96 42.43 44.46
C GLU A 151 20.24 40.95 44.14
N SER A 152 20.62 40.15 45.15
CA SER A 152 20.76 38.70 44.99
C SER A 152 19.44 37.98 44.67
N LEU A 153 18.29 38.56 45.06
CA LEU A 153 16.96 38.05 44.66
C LEU A 153 16.63 38.46 43.22
N PHE A 154 16.88 39.71 42.83
CA PHE A 154 16.71 40.15 41.44
C PHE A 154 17.62 39.39 40.46
N THR A 155 18.79 38.93 40.90
CA THR A 155 19.67 38.04 40.11
C THR A 155 18.99 36.69 39.83
N ILE A 156 18.16 36.20 40.75
CA ILE A 156 17.37 34.97 40.58
C ILE A 156 16.19 35.23 39.64
N ASP A 157 15.45 36.33 39.82
CA ASP A 157 14.33 36.68 38.95
C ASP A 157 14.75 36.97 37.50
N ASP A 158 15.90 37.62 37.26
CA ASP A 158 16.44 37.82 35.91
C ASP A 158 16.84 36.49 35.25
N SER A 159 17.36 35.53 36.03
CA SER A 159 17.64 34.18 35.52
C SER A 159 16.35 33.41 35.18
N LEU A 160 15.25 33.61 35.92
CA LEU A 160 13.92 33.09 35.58
C LEU A 160 13.34 33.76 34.31
N ALA A 161 13.57 35.05 34.11
CA ALA A 161 13.13 35.81 32.94
C ALA A 161 13.79 35.39 31.62
N SER A 162 14.88 34.61 31.69
CA SER A 162 15.64 34.14 30.53
C SER A 162 15.02 32.93 29.80
N LEU A 163 14.02 32.27 30.41
CA LEU A 163 13.63 30.90 30.05
C LEU A 163 12.68 30.73 28.87
N ASP A 164 11.96 31.76 28.40
CA ASP A 164 10.85 31.58 27.44
C ASP A 164 10.56 32.77 26.49
N ASP A 165 9.60 32.57 25.57
CA ASP A 165 9.16 33.42 24.44
C ASP A 165 9.61 34.91 24.46
N LYS A 166 10.22 35.36 23.36
CA LYS A 166 10.63 36.74 23.08
C LYS A 166 9.59 37.80 23.45
N LYS A 167 8.29 37.55 23.27
CA LYS A 167 7.24 38.51 23.62
C LYS A 167 6.98 38.56 25.12
N TYR A 168 6.85 37.42 25.78
CA TYR A 168 6.72 37.34 27.25
C TYR A 168 7.95 37.91 27.96
N ALA A 169 9.15 37.62 27.44
CA ALA A 169 10.41 38.17 27.92
C ALA A 169 10.54 39.70 27.75
N LYS A 170 9.68 40.38 26.95
CA LYS A 170 9.59 41.84 26.98
C LYS A 170 8.91 42.28 28.29
N ASP A 171 7.69 41.81 28.50
CA ASP A 171 6.81 42.26 29.58
C ASP A 171 7.38 41.89 30.97
N VAL A 172 8.06 40.74 31.08
CA VAL A 172 8.80 40.34 32.30
C VAL A 172 9.96 41.32 32.59
N ARG A 173 10.72 41.75 31.58
CA ARG A 173 11.80 42.74 31.77
C ARG A 173 11.25 44.11 32.20
N VAL A 174 10.09 44.51 31.68
CA VAL A 174 9.39 45.74 32.15
C VAL A 174 9.00 45.57 33.63
N SER A 175 8.44 44.43 34.02
CA SER A 175 8.13 44.13 35.43
C SER A 175 9.37 44.18 36.34
N LEU A 176 10.51 43.64 35.88
CA LEU A 176 11.77 43.69 36.62
C LEU A 176 12.34 45.12 36.71
N GLN A 177 12.22 45.95 35.66
CA GLN A 177 12.60 47.37 35.71
C GLN A 177 11.73 48.17 36.69
N LEU A 178 10.43 47.89 36.74
CA LEU A 178 9.50 48.52 37.69
C LEU A 178 9.78 48.08 39.15
N ASN A 179 10.09 46.80 39.37
CA ASN A 179 10.57 46.29 40.66
C ASN A 179 11.88 46.97 41.10
N ARG A 180 12.85 47.11 40.20
CA ARG A 180 14.11 47.81 40.48
C ARG A 180 13.89 49.30 40.77
N ALA A 181 12.98 49.97 40.06
CA ALA A 181 12.59 51.35 40.37
C ALA A 181 11.94 51.48 41.77
N ALA A 182 11.09 50.53 42.16
CA ALA A 182 10.48 50.48 43.49
C ALA A 182 11.50 50.20 44.60
N GLU A 183 12.50 49.36 44.34
CA GLU A 183 13.61 49.12 45.25
C GLU A 183 14.46 50.38 45.50
N VAL A 184 14.74 51.21 44.49
CA VAL A 184 15.47 52.47 44.73
C VAL A 184 14.65 53.47 45.57
N VAL A 185 13.33 53.53 45.39
CA VAL A 185 12.42 54.30 46.27
C VAL A 185 12.42 53.75 47.71
N SER A 186 12.56 52.43 47.88
CA SER A 186 12.72 51.78 49.18
C SER A 186 14.08 52.08 49.84
N GLN A 187 15.17 52.11 49.07
CA GLN A 187 16.49 52.54 49.52
C GLN A 187 16.51 54.01 49.95
N GLU A 188 15.81 54.88 49.23
CA GLU A 188 15.64 56.28 49.61
C GLU A 188 14.84 56.42 50.91
N ASN A 189 13.68 55.76 51.02
CA ASN A 189 12.88 55.81 52.26
C ASN A 189 13.67 55.27 53.46
N ALA A 190 14.47 54.21 53.29
CA ALA A 190 15.37 53.70 54.32
C ALA A 190 16.42 54.73 54.77
N LEU A 191 17.16 55.32 53.82
CA LEU A 191 18.20 56.31 54.11
C LEU A 191 17.63 57.56 54.78
N VAL A 192 16.59 58.16 54.18
CA VAL A 192 15.96 59.37 54.73
C VAL A 192 15.33 59.09 56.09
N SER A 193 14.70 57.92 56.30
CA SER A 193 14.16 57.56 57.62
C SER A 193 15.24 57.46 58.70
N GLY A 194 16.43 56.90 58.38
CA GLY A 194 17.55 56.81 59.31
C GLY A 194 18.19 58.16 59.62
N VAL A 195 18.42 58.96 58.58
CA VAL A 195 18.98 60.32 58.69
C VAL A 195 18.06 61.26 59.46
N LEU A 196 16.75 61.22 59.21
CA LEU A 196 15.78 62.01 59.98
C LEU A 196 15.55 61.48 61.40
N ALA A 197 15.99 60.26 61.71
CA ALA A 197 16.02 59.73 63.07
C ALA A 197 17.26 60.18 63.86
N SER A 198 18.41 60.42 63.20
CA SER A 198 19.62 60.95 63.86
C SER A 198 19.53 62.44 64.23
N GLY A 199 18.61 63.17 63.61
CA GLY A 199 18.43 64.60 63.79
C GLY A 199 19.52 65.49 63.18
N ARG A 200 20.56 64.91 62.55
CA ARG A 200 21.67 65.65 61.92
C ARG A 200 22.04 65.06 60.56
N LEU A 201 22.16 65.91 59.55
CA LEU A 201 22.61 65.50 58.22
C LEU A 201 24.12 65.74 58.07
N ALA A 202 24.93 64.70 58.20
CA ALA A 202 26.37 64.79 57.93
C ALA A 202 26.68 64.62 56.42
N ARG A 203 27.93 64.85 56.02
CA ARG A 203 28.32 65.03 54.61
C ARG A 203 28.19 63.76 53.77
N SER A 204 28.55 62.61 54.34
CA SER A 204 28.38 61.27 53.75
C SER A 204 26.91 61.02 53.39
N GLU A 205 26.02 61.23 54.36
CA GLU A 205 24.59 61.02 54.26
C GLU A 205 23.94 61.98 53.25
N TYR A 206 24.42 63.23 53.15
CA TYR A 206 23.97 64.16 52.10
C TYR A 206 24.39 63.71 50.69
N LEU A 207 25.61 63.19 50.53
CA LEU A 207 26.09 62.69 49.22
C LEU A 207 25.32 61.42 48.80
N GLN A 208 25.10 60.49 49.73
CA GLN A 208 24.25 59.31 49.52
C GLN A 208 22.80 59.70 49.18
N LEU A 209 22.27 60.76 49.82
CA LEU A 209 20.93 61.27 49.54
C LEU A 209 20.82 61.86 48.12
N VAL A 210 21.80 62.65 47.69
CA VAL A 210 21.90 63.15 46.31
C VAL A 210 21.99 61.99 45.32
N GLN A 211 22.80 60.97 45.62
CA GLN A 211 22.99 59.79 44.77
C GLN A 211 21.70 58.96 44.65
N VAL A 212 21.03 58.64 45.75
CA VAL A 212 19.83 57.77 45.71
C VAL A 212 18.64 58.49 45.07
N ILE A 213 18.45 59.80 45.30
CA ILE A 213 17.41 60.59 44.60
C ILE A 213 17.73 60.72 43.10
N GLY A 214 19.01 60.86 42.74
CA GLY A 214 19.43 60.84 41.33
C GLY A 214 19.11 59.49 40.66
N ALA A 215 19.47 58.39 41.32
CA ALA A 215 19.20 57.03 40.86
C ALA A 215 17.69 56.71 40.81
N GLN A 216 16.90 57.21 41.77
CA GLN A 216 15.43 57.13 41.79
C GLN A 216 14.89 57.71 40.50
N ARG A 217 15.18 58.99 40.26
CA ARG A 217 14.61 59.77 39.15
C ARG A 217 14.98 59.18 37.79
N TYR A 218 16.23 58.72 37.63
CA TYR A 218 16.69 58.03 36.42
C TYR A 218 15.99 56.67 36.21
N THR A 219 16.06 55.78 37.22
CA THR A 219 15.55 54.40 37.10
C THR A 219 14.04 54.37 36.90
N PHE A 220 13.30 55.23 37.61
CA PHE A 220 11.85 55.34 37.45
C PHE A 220 11.47 55.93 36.09
N GLY A 221 12.20 56.94 35.60
CA GLY A 221 11.99 57.48 34.25
C GLY A 221 12.18 56.41 33.18
N LYS A 222 13.25 55.61 33.28
CA LYS A 222 13.53 54.50 32.36
C LYS A 222 12.50 53.37 32.45
N ALA A 223 12.03 53.03 33.65
CA ALA A 223 10.97 52.04 33.81
C ALA A 223 9.64 52.52 33.18
N LEU A 224 9.32 53.81 33.29
CA LEU A 224 8.11 54.40 32.70
C LEU A 224 8.19 54.52 31.16
N GLU A 225 9.38 54.79 30.61
CA GLU A 225 9.63 54.71 29.15
C GLU A 225 9.33 53.30 28.58
N ALA A 226 9.53 52.25 29.38
CA ALA A 226 9.37 50.87 28.95
C ALA A 226 7.91 50.33 29.04
N ILE A 227 6.99 51.05 29.67
CA ILE A 227 5.56 50.66 29.72
C ILE A 227 4.81 51.20 28.50
N GLU A 228 4.03 50.34 27.86
CA GLU A 228 3.18 50.69 26.72
C GLU A 228 1.68 50.64 27.08
N GLY A 229 0.87 51.41 26.36
CA GLY A 229 -0.60 51.36 26.45
C GLY A 229 -1.19 51.73 27.82
N SER A 230 -2.29 51.07 28.19
CA SER A 230 -3.10 51.40 29.38
C SER A 230 -2.40 51.19 30.73
N ASP A 231 -1.39 50.33 30.78
CA ASP A 231 -0.63 50.12 32.02
C ASP A 231 0.22 51.36 32.35
N ARG A 232 0.75 52.05 31.33
CA ARG A 232 1.52 53.29 31.49
C ARG A 232 0.71 54.39 32.17
N ALA A 233 -0.54 54.59 31.75
CA ALA A 233 -1.44 55.58 32.35
C ALA A 233 -1.68 55.35 33.85
N THR A 234 -1.63 54.10 34.32
CA THR A 234 -1.75 53.76 35.75
C THR A 234 -0.56 54.31 36.55
N TYR A 235 0.65 54.23 36.01
CA TYR A 235 1.86 54.77 36.62
C TYR A 235 1.98 56.30 36.44
N GLU A 236 1.52 56.86 35.32
CA GLU A 236 1.49 58.30 35.11
C GLU A 236 0.63 58.99 36.18
N VAL A 237 -0.58 58.48 36.48
CA VAL A 237 -1.43 58.98 37.59
C VAL A 237 -0.69 58.97 38.95
N LEU A 238 0.04 57.91 39.28
CA LEU A 238 0.84 57.83 40.52
C LEU A 238 1.92 58.92 40.59
N THR A 239 2.48 59.33 39.44
CA THR A 239 3.54 60.34 39.35
C THR A 239 3.07 61.77 39.14
N SER A 240 1.82 61.99 38.73
CA SER A 240 1.24 63.32 38.52
C SER A 240 0.58 63.86 39.80
N ASP A 241 -0.46 63.19 40.31
CA ASP A 241 -1.29 63.68 41.44
C ASP A 241 -1.10 62.87 42.73
N GLY A 242 -0.32 61.78 42.65
CA GLY A 242 -0.13 60.82 43.74
C GLY A 242 0.77 61.28 44.90
N PRO A 243 0.99 60.40 45.90
CA PRO A 243 1.98 60.60 46.97
C PRO A 243 3.40 60.88 46.44
N PHE A 244 3.74 60.38 45.25
CA PHE A 244 5.03 60.58 44.60
C PHE A 244 5.38 62.05 44.41
N THR A 245 4.42 62.87 43.98
CA THR A 245 4.59 64.33 43.80
C THR A 245 4.88 65.03 45.12
N ARG A 246 4.27 64.56 46.22
CA ARG A 246 4.55 65.05 47.58
C ARG A 246 5.92 64.58 48.09
N MET A 247 6.34 63.36 47.76
CA MET A 247 7.68 62.85 48.08
C MET A 247 8.74 63.71 47.40
N ARG A 248 8.56 64.01 46.10
CA ARG A 248 9.42 64.89 45.30
C ARG A 248 9.51 66.33 45.82
N ALA A 249 8.47 66.84 46.45
CA ALA A 249 8.51 68.12 47.15
C ALA A 249 9.37 68.09 48.43
N LEU A 250 9.36 66.98 49.17
CA LEU A 250 10.23 66.77 50.33
C LEU A 250 11.68 66.47 49.92
N GLU A 251 11.92 65.66 48.89
CA GLU A 251 13.23 65.46 48.23
C GLU A 251 13.87 66.82 47.90
N ASN A 252 13.18 67.66 47.13
CA ASN A 252 13.66 68.98 46.73
C ASN A 252 13.86 69.92 47.93
N THR A 253 13.12 69.74 49.01
CA THR A 253 13.31 70.50 50.25
C THR A 253 14.57 70.04 51.00
N LEU A 254 14.83 68.73 51.07
CA LEU A 254 16.04 68.17 51.66
C LEU A 254 17.28 68.55 50.85
N LEU A 255 17.23 68.47 49.52
CA LEU A 255 18.35 68.84 48.64
C LEU A 255 18.66 70.35 48.72
N ASN A 256 17.66 71.22 48.64
CA ASN A 256 17.89 72.66 48.48
C ASN A 256 17.98 73.45 49.78
N LYS A 257 17.52 72.92 50.92
CA LYS A 257 17.45 73.66 52.20
C LYS A 257 18.23 73.04 53.36
N SER A 258 18.76 71.82 53.22
CA SER A 258 19.56 71.22 54.30
C SER A 258 20.90 71.93 54.46
N ARG A 259 21.40 71.96 55.69
CA ARG A 259 22.75 72.45 56.02
C ARG A 259 23.48 71.35 56.79
N LEU A 260 24.74 71.12 56.44
CA LEU A 260 25.54 70.04 57.04
C LEU A 260 25.63 70.22 58.56
N ASN A 261 25.46 69.12 59.30
CA ASN A 261 25.44 69.03 60.76
C ASN A 261 24.35 69.86 61.48
N HIS A 262 23.40 70.44 60.76
CA HIS A 262 22.21 71.07 61.34
C HIS A 262 20.99 70.14 61.29
N PRO A 263 19.90 70.45 62.03
CA PRO A 263 18.61 69.79 61.87
C PRO A 263 18.09 69.87 60.43
N ALA A 264 17.50 68.77 59.95
CA ALA A 264 16.95 68.69 58.61
C ALA A 264 15.70 69.58 58.44
N PRO A 265 15.46 70.14 57.24
CA PRO A 265 14.30 71.00 56.95
C PRO A 265 12.96 70.23 56.83
N VAL A 266 12.97 68.91 57.05
CA VAL A 266 11.81 68.01 57.03
C VAL A 266 11.89 67.12 58.27
N THR A 267 10.78 66.93 58.99
CA THR A 267 10.72 66.04 60.15
C THR A 267 10.49 64.58 59.75
N SER A 268 10.93 63.63 60.59
CA SER A 268 10.68 62.19 60.36
C SER A 268 9.19 61.82 60.33
N ALA A 269 8.31 62.64 60.92
CA ALA A 269 6.86 62.50 60.82
C ALA A 269 6.32 62.95 59.45
N GLN A 270 6.73 64.13 58.97
CA GLN A 270 6.36 64.64 57.64
C GLN A 270 6.83 63.71 56.52
N TRP A 271 8.05 63.18 56.62
CA TRP A 271 8.58 62.21 55.67
C TRP A 271 7.74 60.94 55.63
N ARG A 272 7.55 60.28 56.78
CA ARG A 272 6.83 59.00 56.87
C ARG A 272 5.37 59.10 56.41
N ALA A 273 4.71 60.23 56.68
CA ALA A 273 3.34 60.50 56.22
C ALA A 273 3.18 60.57 54.69
N VAL A 274 4.28 60.65 53.95
CA VAL A 274 4.31 60.67 52.49
C VAL A 274 5.00 59.43 51.93
N ALA A 275 6.17 59.07 52.44
CA ALA A 275 7.02 58.01 51.89
C ALA A 275 6.45 56.59 52.11
N ASP A 276 5.93 56.26 53.31
CA ASP A 276 5.36 54.92 53.56
C ASP A 276 4.10 54.67 52.67
N PRO A 277 3.20 55.65 52.45
CA PRO A 277 2.18 55.57 51.39
C PRO A 277 2.73 55.44 49.97
N THR A 278 3.78 56.20 49.59
CA THR A 278 4.39 56.09 48.25
C THR A 278 4.96 54.69 48.01
N THR A 279 5.73 54.13 48.94
CA THR A 279 6.27 52.77 48.80
C THR A 279 5.15 51.74 48.74
N THR A 280 4.11 51.88 49.58
CA THR A 280 2.97 50.94 49.60
C THR A 280 2.20 50.94 48.26
N GLN A 281 1.89 52.12 47.72
CA GLN A 281 1.18 52.24 46.44
C GLN A 281 2.04 51.78 45.26
N LEU A 282 3.35 52.07 45.28
CA LEU A 282 4.26 51.63 44.23
C LEU A 282 4.45 50.11 44.22
N SER A 283 4.68 49.49 45.39
CA SER A 283 4.73 48.03 45.51
C SER A 283 3.42 47.40 45.04
N LYS A 284 2.25 47.96 45.41
CA LYS A 284 0.96 47.46 44.90
C LYS A 284 0.87 47.58 43.37
N ALA A 285 1.23 48.71 42.77
CA ALA A 285 1.18 48.88 41.33
C ALA A 285 2.08 47.88 40.58
N VAL A 286 3.25 47.57 41.15
CA VAL A 286 4.17 46.55 40.63
C VAL A 286 3.57 45.14 40.73
N PHE A 287 2.89 44.80 41.83
CA PHE A 287 2.15 43.53 41.94
C PHE A 287 0.95 43.48 40.97
N ASP A 288 0.15 44.53 40.89
CA ASP A 288 -0.98 44.65 39.95
C ASP A 288 -0.51 44.50 38.48
N TYR A 289 0.71 44.95 38.15
CA TYR A 289 1.32 44.74 36.82
C TYR A 289 1.80 43.29 36.61
N GLY A 290 2.34 42.66 37.65
CA GLY A 290 2.72 41.25 37.65
C GLY A 290 1.52 40.30 37.47
N ASP A 291 0.43 40.53 38.19
CA ASP A 291 -0.80 39.72 38.08
C ASP A 291 -1.41 39.85 36.67
N LYS A 292 -1.50 41.06 36.12
CA LYS A 292 -1.89 41.30 34.71
C LYS A 292 -1.00 40.55 33.71
N LEU A 293 0.28 40.35 34.00
CA LEU A 293 1.18 39.58 33.15
C LEU A 293 0.89 38.08 33.22
N VAL A 294 0.53 37.55 34.39
CA VAL A 294 0.05 36.17 34.56
C VAL A 294 -1.29 35.96 33.83
N ASP A 295 -2.23 36.92 33.94
CA ASP A 295 -3.50 36.88 33.21
C ASP A 295 -3.28 36.90 31.68
N ARG A 296 -2.35 37.72 31.18
CA ARG A 296 -1.96 37.75 29.75
C ARG A 296 -1.28 36.46 29.28
N ALA A 297 -0.52 35.78 30.15
CA ALA A 297 0.17 34.53 29.82
C ALA A 297 -0.74 33.29 29.89
N THR A 298 -1.74 33.29 30.78
CA THR A 298 -2.67 32.16 31.00
C THR A 298 -3.35 31.63 29.72
N PRO A 299 -3.95 32.45 28.83
CA PRO A 299 -4.56 31.94 27.59
C PRO A 299 -3.52 31.39 26.61
N ILE A 300 -2.27 31.85 26.66
CA ILE A 300 -1.17 31.31 25.83
C ILE A 300 -0.83 29.89 26.32
N ALA A 301 -0.67 29.69 27.63
CA ALA A 301 -0.44 28.38 28.21
C ALA A 301 -1.59 27.39 27.94
N ILE A 302 -2.84 27.85 28.06
CA ILE A 302 -4.03 27.05 27.68
C ILE A 302 -3.99 26.70 26.19
N GLY A 303 -3.66 27.65 25.31
CA GLY A 303 -3.51 27.42 23.87
C GLY A 303 -2.45 26.36 23.54
N VAL A 304 -1.31 26.38 24.22
CA VAL A 304 -0.25 25.34 24.09
C VAL A 304 -0.77 23.97 24.54
N ILE A 305 -1.45 23.89 25.70
CA ILE A 305 -2.01 22.63 26.21
C ILE A 305 -3.09 22.06 25.28
N VAL A 306 -4.01 22.89 24.78
CA VAL A 306 -5.06 22.47 23.84
C VAL A 306 -4.43 22.02 22.51
N ARG A 307 -3.43 22.75 22.00
CA ARG A 307 -2.70 22.36 20.78
C ARG A 307 -1.94 21.04 20.96
N LEU A 308 -1.35 20.81 22.14
CA LEU A 308 -0.67 19.56 22.50
C LEU A 308 -1.64 18.38 22.53
N LEU A 309 -2.80 18.53 23.19
CA LEU A 309 -3.83 17.50 23.26
C LEU A 309 -4.41 17.19 21.87
N LEU A 310 -4.69 18.21 21.05
CA LEU A 310 -5.21 18.03 19.69
C LEU A 310 -4.17 17.42 18.75
N ALA A 311 -2.94 17.95 18.68
CA ALA A 311 -1.91 17.43 17.78
C ALA A 311 -1.45 16.03 18.17
N GLY A 312 -1.24 15.78 19.47
CA GLY A 312 -0.92 14.45 20.00
C GLY A 312 -2.04 13.45 19.76
N GLY A 313 -3.27 13.79 20.18
CA GLY A 313 -4.44 12.91 20.12
C GLY A 313 -4.93 12.63 18.70
N LEU A 314 -5.13 13.65 17.86
CA LEU A 314 -5.52 13.46 16.46
C LEU A 314 -4.42 12.77 15.65
N GLY A 315 -3.15 13.07 15.94
CA GLY A 315 -2.02 12.35 15.35
C GLY A 315 -2.03 10.86 15.72
N LEU A 316 -2.30 10.52 16.98
CA LEU A 316 -2.40 9.13 17.44
C LEU A 316 -3.58 8.40 16.77
N LEU A 317 -4.74 9.05 16.67
CA LEU A 317 -5.91 8.51 15.97
C LEU A 317 -5.61 8.28 14.47
N ALA A 318 -4.90 9.19 13.81
CA ALA A 318 -4.48 9.04 12.42
C ALA A 318 -3.49 7.87 12.23
N VAL A 319 -2.52 7.70 13.16
CA VAL A 319 -1.61 6.55 13.18
C VAL A 319 -2.38 5.24 13.38
N ILE A 320 -3.31 5.18 14.34
CA ILE A 320 -4.14 4.00 14.60
C ILE A 320 -5.01 3.66 13.39
N ALA A 321 -5.69 4.64 12.79
CA ALA A 321 -6.50 4.45 11.59
C ALA A 321 -5.65 3.95 10.40
N SER A 322 -4.46 4.52 10.20
CA SER A 322 -3.52 4.07 9.16
C SER A 322 -3.05 2.63 9.40
N ILE A 323 -2.79 2.23 10.64
CA ILE A 323 -2.44 0.84 11.00
C ILE A 323 -3.61 -0.10 10.72
N ILE A 324 -4.84 0.27 11.10
CA ILE A 324 -6.05 -0.53 10.86
C ILE A 324 -6.26 -0.76 9.37
N VAL A 325 -6.35 0.32 8.57
CA VAL A 325 -6.57 0.27 7.12
C VAL A 325 -5.48 -0.56 6.43
N SER A 326 -4.22 -0.35 6.81
CA SER A 326 -3.10 -1.09 6.24
C SER A 326 -3.16 -2.59 6.57
N ILE A 327 -3.54 -2.96 7.79
CA ILE A 327 -3.71 -4.38 8.18
C ILE A 327 -4.94 -5.01 7.50
N THR A 328 -6.06 -4.29 7.35
CA THR A 328 -7.25 -4.83 6.66
C THR A 328 -6.98 -5.06 5.17
N THR A 329 -6.44 -4.06 4.46
CA THR A 329 -6.15 -4.16 3.02
C THR A 329 -5.07 -5.21 2.75
N ALA A 330 -4.01 -5.29 3.59
CA ALA A 330 -3.00 -6.33 3.46
C ALA A 330 -3.57 -7.73 3.67
N ARG A 331 -4.48 -7.92 4.64
CA ARG A 331 -5.15 -9.21 4.89
C ARG A 331 -6.04 -9.61 3.71
N ASP A 332 -6.75 -8.66 3.10
CA ASP A 332 -7.67 -8.99 2.02
C ASP A 332 -6.94 -9.34 0.71
N LEU A 333 -6.00 -8.49 0.27
CA LEU A 333 -5.14 -8.77 -0.88
C LEU A 333 -4.46 -10.15 -0.77
N MET A 334 -4.00 -10.52 0.42
CA MET A 334 -3.40 -11.85 0.64
C MET A 334 -4.42 -12.99 0.52
N ARG A 335 -5.67 -12.83 1.00
CA ARG A 335 -6.73 -13.83 0.80
C ARG A 335 -7.10 -13.99 -0.67
N GLN A 336 -7.20 -12.88 -1.41
CA GLN A 336 -7.53 -12.91 -2.83
C GLN A 336 -6.45 -13.63 -3.65
N LEU A 337 -5.17 -13.26 -3.44
CA LEU A 337 -4.03 -13.91 -4.09
C LEU A 337 -3.89 -15.39 -3.70
N GLU A 338 -4.22 -15.76 -2.46
CA GLU A 338 -4.19 -17.15 -2.02
C GLU A 338 -5.32 -17.99 -2.64
N LYS A 339 -6.55 -17.45 -2.75
CA LYS A 339 -7.64 -18.08 -3.52
C LYS A 339 -7.23 -18.32 -4.98
N LEU A 340 -6.72 -17.29 -5.66
CA LEU A 340 -6.30 -17.37 -7.06
C LEU A 340 -5.17 -18.41 -7.26
N ARG A 341 -4.21 -18.46 -6.32
CA ARG A 341 -3.12 -19.46 -6.32
C ARG A 341 -3.62 -20.89 -6.12
N ILE A 342 -4.62 -21.10 -5.28
CA ILE A 342 -5.24 -22.41 -5.05
C ILE A 342 -6.00 -22.85 -6.32
N ALA A 343 -6.84 -21.97 -6.87
CA ALA A 343 -7.59 -22.22 -8.10
C ALA A 343 -6.69 -22.55 -9.31
N ALA A 344 -5.62 -21.78 -9.53
CA ALA A 344 -4.67 -22.02 -10.61
C ALA A 344 -4.01 -23.41 -10.54
N ARG A 345 -3.71 -23.88 -9.33
CA ARG A 345 -3.17 -25.23 -9.10
C ARG A 345 -4.23 -26.31 -9.25
N GLU A 346 -5.44 -26.11 -8.72
CA GLU A 346 -6.53 -27.09 -8.89
C GLU A 346 -6.88 -27.30 -10.38
N LEU A 347 -6.84 -26.22 -11.17
CA LEU A 347 -7.05 -26.31 -12.62
C LEU A 347 -5.94 -27.10 -13.32
N ALA A 348 -4.68 -26.73 -13.09
CA ALA A 348 -3.53 -27.32 -13.78
C ALA A 348 -3.20 -28.74 -13.30
N ASP A 349 -3.14 -28.95 -11.98
CA ASP A 349 -2.67 -30.20 -11.37
C ASP A 349 -3.75 -31.30 -11.32
N LYS A 350 -5.03 -30.96 -11.59
CA LYS A 350 -6.17 -31.91 -11.45
C LYS A 350 -7.24 -31.79 -12.54
N ARG A 351 -7.90 -30.63 -12.69
CA ARG A 351 -9.12 -30.53 -13.52
C ARG A 351 -8.85 -30.70 -15.01
N LEU A 352 -7.88 -29.98 -15.58
CA LEU A 352 -7.57 -30.09 -17.01
C LEU A 352 -7.16 -31.51 -17.43
N PRO A 353 -6.24 -32.21 -16.71
CA PRO A 353 -5.95 -33.62 -16.99
C PRO A 353 -7.20 -34.53 -16.98
N GLY A 354 -8.04 -34.40 -15.95
CA GLY A 354 -9.25 -35.23 -15.82
C GLY A 354 -10.31 -34.99 -16.91
N VAL A 355 -10.45 -33.74 -17.38
CA VAL A 355 -11.32 -33.40 -18.52
C VAL A 355 -10.78 -34.01 -19.82
N VAL A 356 -9.47 -33.88 -20.08
CA VAL A 356 -8.83 -34.44 -21.28
C VAL A 356 -8.93 -35.97 -21.31
N GLU A 357 -8.73 -36.64 -20.18
CA GLU A 357 -8.85 -38.10 -20.07
C GLU A 357 -10.28 -38.59 -20.38
N ARG A 358 -11.29 -37.92 -19.84
CA ARG A 358 -12.72 -38.24 -20.07
C ARG A 358 -13.13 -38.03 -21.53
N LEU A 359 -12.66 -36.94 -22.15
CA LEU A 359 -12.85 -36.68 -23.58
C LEU A 359 -12.14 -37.74 -24.45
N GLY A 360 -10.94 -38.17 -24.06
CA GLY A 360 -10.22 -39.28 -24.71
C GLY A 360 -11.01 -40.59 -24.67
N ARG A 361 -11.68 -40.87 -23.54
CA ARG A 361 -12.60 -42.01 -23.37
C ARG A 361 -13.98 -41.82 -24.05
N GLY A 362 -14.19 -40.71 -24.76
CA GLY A 362 -15.38 -40.47 -25.59
C GLY A 362 -16.64 -40.00 -24.83
N GLU A 363 -16.50 -39.63 -23.55
CA GLU A 363 -17.56 -38.97 -22.78
C GLU A 363 -17.92 -37.61 -23.40
N LYS A 364 -19.17 -37.19 -23.23
CA LYS A 364 -19.54 -35.78 -23.45
C LYS A 364 -19.29 -35.00 -22.17
N VAL A 365 -18.53 -33.90 -22.28
CA VAL A 365 -18.23 -32.99 -21.16
C VAL A 365 -18.80 -31.61 -21.49
N ASP A 366 -19.60 -31.06 -20.58
CA ASP A 366 -20.12 -29.69 -20.70
C ASP A 366 -19.12 -28.69 -20.09
N VAL A 367 -18.62 -27.77 -20.95
CA VAL A 367 -17.69 -26.69 -20.59
C VAL A 367 -18.20 -25.88 -19.40
N ALA A 368 -19.50 -25.57 -19.34
CA ALA A 368 -20.09 -24.75 -18.28
C ALA A 368 -20.15 -25.48 -16.92
N SER A 369 -20.19 -26.81 -16.93
CA SER A 369 -20.22 -27.63 -15.72
C SER A 369 -18.85 -27.80 -15.04
N GLU A 370 -17.77 -27.90 -15.84
CA GLU A 370 -16.41 -28.12 -15.34
C GLU A 370 -15.68 -26.81 -14.97
N ALA A 371 -16.14 -25.68 -15.52
CA ALA A 371 -15.59 -24.34 -15.31
C ALA A 371 -16.57 -23.34 -14.63
N PRO A 372 -17.08 -23.64 -13.41
CA PRO A 372 -17.90 -22.68 -12.67
C PRO A 372 -17.09 -21.41 -12.37
N PRO A 373 -17.56 -20.20 -12.74
CA PRO A 373 -16.75 -18.99 -12.70
C PRO A 373 -16.42 -18.58 -11.27
N LEU A 374 -15.12 -18.50 -10.98
CA LEU A 374 -14.61 -18.06 -9.69
C LEU A 374 -14.87 -16.54 -9.53
N ARG A 375 -15.60 -16.18 -8.48
CA ARG A 375 -15.93 -14.78 -8.18
C ARG A 375 -14.80 -14.13 -7.38
N PHE A 376 -14.15 -13.16 -7.99
CA PHE A 376 -13.16 -12.27 -7.38
C PHE A 376 -13.75 -10.86 -7.20
N GLY A 377 -12.95 -9.87 -6.77
CA GLY A 377 -13.40 -8.48 -6.67
C GLY A 377 -13.47 -7.76 -8.03
N GLU A 378 -13.73 -6.47 -8.02
CA GLU A 378 -13.61 -5.57 -9.19
C GLU A 378 -12.23 -4.85 -9.24
N ASP A 379 -11.34 -5.19 -8.31
CA ASP A 379 -9.96 -4.67 -8.24
C ASP A 379 -9.01 -5.34 -9.26
N GLU A 380 -7.74 -4.95 -9.27
CA GLU A 380 -6.75 -5.46 -10.22
C GLU A 380 -6.48 -6.98 -10.06
N VAL A 381 -6.68 -7.54 -8.86
CA VAL A 381 -6.61 -8.99 -8.63
C VAL A 381 -7.87 -9.67 -9.17
N GLY A 382 -9.01 -9.00 -9.03
CA GLY A 382 -10.27 -9.29 -9.72
C GLY A 382 -10.12 -9.46 -11.22
N GLN A 383 -9.51 -8.47 -11.89
CA GLN A 383 -9.29 -8.49 -13.34
C GLN A 383 -8.43 -9.69 -13.79
N VAL A 384 -7.37 -10.04 -13.04
CA VAL A 384 -6.57 -11.25 -13.30
C VAL A 384 -7.40 -12.52 -13.09
N GLY A 385 -8.29 -12.55 -12.09
CA GLY A 385 -9.24 -13.63 -11.86
C GLY A 385 -10.26 -13.81 -13.01
N HIS A 386 -10.77 -12.71 -13.57
CA HIS A 386 -11.61 -12.74 -14.77
C HIS A 386 -10.85 -13.26 -16.00
N ALA A 387 -9.63 -12.78 -16.24
CA ALA A 387 -8.79 -13.29 -17.32
C ALA A 387 -8.47 -14.79 -17.17
N PHE A 388 -8.24 -15.25 -15.93
CA PHE A 388 -8.05 -16.67 -15.62
C PHE A 388 -9.30 -17.50 -15.95
N ASN A 389 -10.50 -17.05 -15.56
CA ASN A 389 -11.76 -17.73 -15.92
C ASN A 389 -11.91 -17.84 -17.45
N SER A 390 -11.62 -16.79 -18.23
CA SER A 390 -11.70 -16.82 -19.69
C SER A 390 -10.69 -17.78 -20.34
N VAL A 391 -9.48 -17.89 -19.77
CA VAL A 391 -8.46 -18.87 -20.21
C VAL A 391 -8.91 -20.29 -19.87
N GLN A 392 -9.48 -20.53 -18.69
CA GLN A 392 -10.03 -21.83 -18.27
C GLN A 392 -11.16 -22.29 -19.20
N GLU A 393 -12.15 -21.42 -19.45
CA GLU A 393 -13.28 -21.70 -20.35
C GLU A 393 -12.78 -22.01 -21.77
N THR A 394 -11.86 -21.19 -22.30
CA THR A 394 -11.31 -21.37 -23.65
C THR A 394 -10.52 -22.67 -23.77
N ALA A 395 -9.67 -23.00 -22.79
CA ALA A 395 -8.89 -24.24 -22.80
C ALA A 395 -9.79 -25.50 -22.77
N ILE A 396 -10.86 -25.48 -21.98
CA ILE A 396 -11.81 -26.60 -21.90
C ILE A 396 -12.67 -26.65 -23.18
N ARG A 397 -13.14 -25.52 -23.71
CA ARG A 397 -13.85 -25.47 -25.01
C ARG A 397 -13.00 -26.05 -26.13
N THR A 398 -11.75 -25.63 -26.28
CA THR A 398 -10.87 -26.13 -27.34
C THR A 398 -10.50 -27.61 -27.17
N ALA A 399 -10.45 -28.12 -25.94
CA ALA A 399 -10.33 -29.56 -25.70
C ALA A 399 -11.59 -30.34 -26.16
N VAL A 400 -12.79 -29.80 -25.92
CA VAL A 400 -14.07 -30.38 -26.40
C VAL A 400 -14.14 -30.32 -27.92
N GLU A 401 -13.89 -29.16 -28.54
CA GLU A 401 -13.88 -28.97 -30.00
C GLU A 401 -12.92 -29.95 -30.70
N GLN A 402 -11.73 -30.15 -30.16
CA GLN A 402 -10.74 -31.10 -30.68
C GLN A 402 -11.18 -32.56 -30.51
N ALA A 403 -11.91 -32.89 -29.44
CA ALA A 403 -12.48 -34.22 -29.23
C ALA A 403 -13.66 -34.49 -30.18
N GLU A 404 -14.51 -33.50 -30.45
CA GLU A 404 -15.61 -33.60 -31.42
C GLU A 404 -15.09 -33.70 -32.86
N LEU A 405 -14.06 -32.94 -33.23
CA LEU A 405 -13.37 -33.07 -34.51
C LEU A 405 -12.78 -34.48 -34.70
N ARG A 406 -12.09 -35.00 -33.68
CA ARG A 406 -11.56 -36.38 -33.63
C ARG A 406 -12.66 -37.45 -33.70
N ARG A 407 -13.91 -37.14 -33.34
CA ARG A 407 -15.07 -38.03 -33.45
C ARG A 407 -15.64 -37.97 -34.87
N GLY A 408 -15.89 -36.77 -35.39
CA GLY A 408 -16.41 -36.55 -36.75
C GLY A 408 -15.55 -37.19 -37.85
N ILE A 409 -14.21 -37.17 -37.70
CA ILE A 409 -13.30 -37.86 -38.63
C ILE A 409 -13.55 -39.38 -38.65
N ARG A 410 -13.78 -40.02 -37.49
CA ARG A 410 -14.09 -41.48 -37.42
C ARG A 410 -15.43 -41.79 -38.08
N ASP A 411 -16.44 -40.97 -37.81
CA ASP A 411 -17.79 -41.14 -38.36
C ASP A 411 -17.80 -40.95 -39.89
N ILE A 412 -17.00 -40.00 -40.42
CA ILE A 412 -16.79 -39.81 -41.86
C ILE A 412 -16.07 -41.02 -42.49
N LEU A 413 -15.00 -41.53 -41.86
CA LEU A 413 -14.29 -42.73 -42.34
C LEU A 413 -15.22 -43.95 -42.39
N LEU A 414 -16.05 -44.17 -41.37
CA LEU A 414 -17.04 -45.25 -41.34
C LEU A 414 -18.11 -45.10 -42.43
N SER A 415 -18.56 -43.87 -42.68
CA SER A 415 -19.53 -43.56 -43.74
C SER A 415 -18.95 -43.82 -45.14
N LEU A 416 -17.71 -43.37 -45.38
CA LEU A 416 -16.99 -43.60 -46.63
C LEU A 416 -16.74 -45.09 -46.88
N ALA A 417 -16.30 -45.82 -45.85
CA ALA A 417 -16.08 -47.27 -45.89
C ALA A 417 -17.33 -48.02 -46.34
N ARG A 418 -18.46 -47.80 -45.65
CA ARG A 418 -19.75 -48.44 -45.97
C ARG A 418 -20.26 -48.09 -47.36
N ARG A 419 -20.09 -46.84 -47.80
CA ARG A 419 -20.48 -46.41 -49.15
C ARG A 419 -19.63 -47.06 -50.23
N SER A 420 -18.32 -47.20 -50.01
CA SER A 420 -17.42 -47.93 -50.90
C SER A 420 -17.79 -49.40 -51.00
N GLN A 421 -17.96 -50.09 -49.87
CA GLN A 421 -18.35 -51.51 -49.80
C GLN A 421 -19.67 -51.78 -50.54
N ALA A 422 -20.67 -50.89 -50.41
CA ALA A 422 -21.95 -51.01 -51.10
C ALA A 422 -21.87 -50.80 -52.63
N LEU A 423 -20.94 -49.94 -53.11
CA LEU A 423 -20.67 -49.77 -54.54
C LEU A 423 -19.95 -50.99 -55.11
N VAL A 424 -18.88 -51.44 -54.44
CA VAL A 424 -18.08 -52.60 -54.86
C VAL A 424 -18.90 -53.88 -54.90
N HIS A 425 -19.74 -54.14 -53.90
CA HIS A 425 -20.62 -55.31 -53.91
C HIS A 425 -21.57 -55.33 -55.12
N ARG A 426 -22.04 -54.16 -55.57
CA ARG A 426 -22.87 -54.02 -56.78
C ARG A 426 -22.07 -54.16 -58.07
N GLN A 427 -20.78 -53.81 -58.08
CA GLN A 427 -19.86 -54.05 -59.20
C GLN A 427 -19.54 -55.55 -59.34
N LEU A 428 -19.17 -56.22 -58.24
CA LEU A 428 -18.95 -57.68 -58.19
C LEU A 428 -20.17 -58.45 -58.69
N THR A 429 -21.38 -58.08 -58.26
CA THR A 429 -22.64 -58.71 -58.74
C THR A 429 -22.86 -58.54 -60.26
N LEU A 430 -22.33 -57.45 -60.85
CA LEU A 430 -22.39 -57.19 -62.29
C LEU A 430 -21.34 -58.01 -63.05
N LEU A 431 -20.11 -58.10 -62.52
CA LEU A 431 -19.04 -58.95 -63.06
C LEU A 431 -19.45 -60.43 -63.07
N ASP A 432 -19.95 -60.93 -61.94
CA ASP A 432 -20.55 -62.26 -61.77
C ASP A 432 -21.77 -62.52 -62.68
N THR A 433 -22.38 -61.47 -63.26
CA THR A 433 -23.43 -61.59 -64.28
C THR A 433 -22.88 -61.57 -65.70
N MET A 434 -21.68 -61.02 -65.92
CA MET A 434 -20.99 -60.96 -67.21
C MET A 434 -20.13 -62.21 -67.45
N GLU A 435 -19.45 -62.72 -66.41
CA GLU A 435 -18.64 -63.95 -66.44
C GLU A 435 -19.50 -65.14 -66.86
N ARG A 436 -20.68 -65.30 -66.25
CA ARG A 436 -21.63 -66.37 -66.58
C ARG A 436 -22.31 -66.25 -67.95
N ARG A 437 -21.89 -65.31 -68.80
CA ARG A 437 -22.40 -65.06 -70.15
C ARG A 437 -21.31 -65.08 -71.23
N GLN A 438 -20.06 -65.28 -70.85
CA GLN A 438 -18.92 -65.23 -71.76
C GLN A 438 -18.36 -66.63 -72.00
N ASP A 439 -18.24 -67.02 -73.27
CA ASP A 439 -17.67 -68.30 -73.70
C ASP A 439 -16.27 -68.14 -74.35
N ASP A 440 -15.81 -66.91 -74.60
CA ASP A 440 -14.44 -66.66 -75.09
C ASP A 440 -13.43 -66.67 -73.94
N SER A 441 -12.42 -67.55 -74.05
CA SER A 441 -11.36 -67.71 -73.05
C SER A 441 -10.46 -66.48 -72.89
N ALA A 442 -10.36 -65.60 -73.89
CA ALA A 442 -9.55 -64.38 -73.81
C ALA A 442 -10.32 -63.24 -73.12
N GLU A 443 -11.60 -63.04 -73.48
CA GLU A 443 -12.44 -62.02 -72.81
C GLU A 443 -12.81 -62.44 -71.36
N LEU A 444 -12.73 -63.73 -71.02
CA LEU A 444 -12.77 -64.20 -69.62
C LEU A 444 -11.51 -63.84 -68.82
N GLU A 445 -10.31 -63.89 -69.41
CA GLU A 445 -9.04 -63.53 -68.76
C GLU A 445 -9.03 -62.03 -68.38
N ASP A 446 -9.44 -61.16 -69.30
CA ASP A 446 -9.67 -59.73 -69.02
C ASP A 446 -10.73 -59.51 -67.93
N LEU A 447 -11.79 -60.34 -67.86
CA LEU A 447 -12.83 -60.19 -66.86
C LEU A 447 -12.37 -60.62 -65.45
N PHE A 448 -11.55 -61.68 -65.35
CA PHE A 448 -10.90 -62.05 -64.08
C PHE A 448 -10.02 -60.92 -63.54
N HIS A 449 -9.25 -60.23 -64.40
CA HIS A 449 -8.48 -59.05 -63.99
C HIS A 449 -9.35 -57.93 -63.39
N VAL A 450 -10.61 -57.76 -63.85
CA VAL A 450 -11.54 -56.77 -63.30
C VAL A 450 -12.18 -57.24 -61.98
N ASP A 451 -12.44 -58.54 -61.80
CA ASP A 451 -12.91 -59.06 -60.51
C ASP A 451 -11.84 -58.95 -59.41
N HIS A 452 -10.58 -59.27 -59.73
CA HIS A 452 -9.45 -59.03 -58.84
C HIS A 452 -9.37 -57.55 -58.39
N LEU A 453 -9.54 -56.60 -59.32
CA LEU A 453 -9.59 -55.17 -59.00
C LEU A 453 -10.76 -54.81 -58.07
N ALA A 454 -11.94 -55.41 -58.28
CA ALA A 454 -13.11 -55.20 -57.44
C ALA A 454 -12.94 -55.81 -56.03
N THR A 455 -12.35 -57.00 -55.92
CA THR A 455 -11.99 -57.63 -54.65
C THR A 455 -10.98 -56.78 -53.86
N ARG A 456 -9.98 -56.21 -54.54
CA ARG A 456 -9.02 -55.26 -53.95
C ARG A 456 -9.69 -53.96 -53.48
N MET A 457 -10.70 -53.45 -54.19
CA MET A 457 -11.52 -52.33 -53.72
C MET A 457 -12.39 -52.69 -52.50
N ARG A 458 -12.87 -53.94 -52.39
CA ARG A 458 -13.64 -54.45 -51.23
C ARG A 458 -12.80 -54.39 -49.96
N ARG A 459 -11.59 -54.96 -50.03
CA ARG A 459 -10.63 -55.01 -48.93
C ARG A 459 -10.17 -53.62 -48.48
N ASN A 460 -9.98 -52.68 -49.41
CA ASN A 460 -9.70 -51.27 -49.07
C ASN A 460 -10.89 -50.61 -48.31
N ALA A 461 -12.13 -50.89 -48.72
CA ALA A 461 -13.31 -50.44 -47.97
C ALA A 461 -13.36 -51.05 -46.56
N GLU A 462 -13.03 -52.32 -46.41
CA GLU A 462 -12.98 -53.03 -45.13
C GLU A 462 -11.84 -52.52 -44.21
N ASN A 463 -10.68 -52.16 -44.76
CA ASN A 463 -9.62 -51.47 -44.04
C ASN A 463 -10.09 -50.10 -43.48
N LEU A 464 -10.89 -49.33 -44.24
CA LEU A 464 -11.49 -48.09 -43.73
C LEU A 464 -12.50 -48.33 -42.58
N ILE A 465 -13.17 -49.49 -42.52
CA ILE A 465 -14.00 -49.89 -41.37
C ILE A 465 -13.10 -50.06 -40.13
N VAL A 466 -12.01 -50.81 -40.23
CA VAL A 466 -11.06 -51.01 -39.12
C VAL A 466 -10.43 -49.68 -38.67
N LEU A 467 -10.07 -48.80 -39.61
CA LEU A 467 -9.55 -47.46 -39.33
C LEU A 467 -10.54 -46.58 -38.56
N SER A 468 -11.83 -46.64 -38.89
CA SER A 468 -12.87 -45.93 -38.11
C SER A 468 -13.05 -46.48 -36.68
N GLY A 469 -12.56 -47.69 -36.40
CA GLY A 469 -12.72 -48.40 -35.13
C GLY A 469 -13.96 -49.28 -35.03
N ALA A 470 -14.71 -49.43 -36.12
CA ALA A 470 -15.83 -50.37 -36.21
C ALA A 470 -15.36 -51.82 -36.45
N THR A 471 -16.33 -52.74 -36.46
CA THR A 471 -16.13 -54.17 -36.74
C THR A 471 -16.94 -54.54 -37.98
N PRO A 472 -16.44 -55.43 -38.87
CA PRO A 472 -17.22 -55.97 -39.98
C PRO A 472 -18.55 -56.60 -39.55
N ALA A 473 -19.59 -56.47 -40.38
CA ALA A 473 -20.98 -56.71 -39.97
C ALA A 473 -21.40 -58.20 -39.83
N ARG A 474 -20.50 -59.16 -40.10
CA ARG A 474 -20.77 -60.60 -39.93
C ARG A 474 -19.52 -61.31 -39.39
N GLY A 475 -19.65 -61.95 -38.23
CA GLY A 475 -18.65 -62.85 -37.66
C GLY A 475 -19.16 -64.30 -37.63
N TRP A 476 -18.25 -65.27 -37.64
CA TRP A 476 -18.58 -66.69 -37.57
C TRP A 476 -19.04 -67.08 -36.16
N ARG A 477 -20.06 -67.94 -36.04
CA ARG A 477 -20.61 -68.36 -34.73
C ARG A 477 -20.06 -69.69 -34.21
N ARG A 478 -19.48 -70.52 -35.09
CA ARG A 478 -18.83 -71.79 -34.74
C ARG A 478 -17.32 -71.66 -34.95
N PRO A 479 -16.48 -72.49 -34.30
CA PRO A 479 -15.08 -72.61 -34.67
C PRO A 479 -14.93 -73.04 -36.14
N VAL A 480 -13.83 -72.62 -36.77
CA VAL A 480 -13.50 -72.96 -38.17
C VAL A 480 -12.10 -73.58 -38.21
N PRO A 481 -11.87 -74.71 -38.90
CA PRO A 481 -10.54 -75.32 -38.99
C PRO A 481 -9.48 -74.33 -39.49
N MET A 482 -8.29 -74.34 -38.89
CA MET A 482 -7.22 -73.37 -39.21
C MET A 482 -6.79 -73.46 -40.68
N ILE A 483 -6.82 -74.66 -41.26
CA ILE A 483 -6.59 -74.87 -42.69
C ILE A 483 -7.63 -74.15 -43.57
N ASP A 484 -8.89 -74.07 -43.13
CA ASP A 484 -9.97 -73.38 -43.83
C ASP A 484 -9.92 -71.85 -43.59
N VAL A 485 -9.46 -71.41 -42.42
CA VAL A 485 -9.12 -70.00 -42.14
C VAL A 485 -8.01 -69.52 -43.07
N VAL A 486 -6.91 -70.27 -43.19
CA VAL A 486 -5.80 -69.92 -44.09
C VAL A 486 -6.23 -70.00 -45.55
N ARG A 487 -7.00 -71.02 -45.95
CA ARG A 487 -7.58 -71.08 -47.31
C ARG A 487 -8.50 -69.90 -47.62
N SER A 488 -9.27 -69.42 -46.64
CA SER A 488 -10.10 -68.23 -46.78
C SER A 488 -9.24 -66.98 -46.97
N ALA A 489 -8.14 -66.84 -46.22
CA ALA A 489 -7.19 -65.73 -46.38
C ALA A 489 -6.48 -65.76 -47.74
N VAL A 490 -6.10 -66.95 -48.24
CA VAL A 490 -5.51 -67.12 -49.59
C VAL A 490 -6.51 -66.82 -50.70
N ALA A 491 -7.81 -67.07 -50.49
CA ALA A 491 -8.87 -66.69 -51.42
C ALA A 491 -9.17 -65.17 -51.44
N GLU A 492 -8.51 -64.37 -50.59
CA GLU A 492 -8.60 -62.89 -50.55
C GLU A 492 -7.29 -62.20 -50.99
N VAL A 493 -6.39 -62.96 -51.63
CA VAL A 493 -5.12 -62.50 -52.22
C VAL A 493 -5.23 -62.51 -53.74
N GLU A 494 -4.70 -61.48 -54.40
CA GLU A 494 -4.77 -61.32 -55.87
C GLU A 494 -4.08 -62.50 -56.59
N ASP A 495 -2.79 -62.70 -56.30
CA ASP A 495 -1.93 -63.77 -56.84
C ASP A 495 -2.08 -65.11 -56.08
N TYR A 496 -3.31 -65.57 -55.80
CA TYR A 496 -3.55 -66.79 -54.98
C TYR A 496 -2.84 -68.05 -55.51
N THR A 497 -2.62 -68.15 -56.82
CA THR A 497 -1.88 -69.25 -57.49
C THR A 497 -0.40 -69.32 -57.13
N ARG A 498 0.16 -68.23 -56.57
CA ARG A 498 1.52 -68.14 -56.06
C ARG A 498 1.62 -68.47 -54.56
N VAL A 499 0.54 -68.92 -53.91
CA VAL A 499 0.55 -69.27 -52.48
C VAL A 499 0.44 -70.79 -52.27
N THR A 500 1.48 -71.39 -51.70
CA THR A 500 1.50 -72.82 -51.35
C THR A 500 1.19 -73.00 -49.87
N VAL A 501 -0.02 -73.48 -49.57
CA VAL A 501 -0.47 -73.79 -48.21
C VAL A 501 0.03 -75.20 -47.82
N MET A 502 0.90 -75.25 -46.82
CA MET A 502 1.48 -76.49 -46.30
C MET A 502 0.49 -77.26 -45.42
N PRO A 503 0.68 -78.58 -45.18
CA PRO A 503 -0.15 -79.34 -44.25
C PRO A 503 -0.15 -78.74 -42.84
N MET A 504 -1.32 -78.68 -42.21
CA MET A 504 -1.54 -78.11 -40.87
C MET A 504 -2.23 -79.14 -39.95
N GLY A 505 -2.02 -79.01 -38.65
CA GLY A 505 -2.66 -79.89 -37.65
C GLY A 505 -4.18 -79.66 -37.51
N GLU A 506 -4.87 -80.62 -36.88
CA GLU A 506 -6.33 -80.58 -36.68
C GLU A 506 -6.74 -79.63 -35.54
N VAL A 507 -6.56 -78.33 -35.82
CA VAL A 507 -6.81 -77.21 -34.92
C VAL A 507 -7.83 -76.27 -35.55
N ALA A 508 -8.71 -75.67 -34.75
CA ALA A 508 -9.70 -74.68 -35.18
C ALA A 508 -9.51 -73.32 -34.49
N LEU A 509 -9.98 -72.26 -35.14
CA LEU A 509 -10.00 -70.90 -34.64
C LEU A 509 -11.40 -70.55 -34.13
N ALA A 510 -11.50 -69.88 -32.98
CA ALA A 510 -12.75 -69.46 -32.37
C ALA A 510 -13.52 -68.46 -33.26
N GLY A 511 -14.77 -68.77 -33.60
CA GLY A 511 -15.59 -68.06 -34.59
C GLY A 511 -15.60 -66.53 -34.49
N ARG A 512 -15.58 -66.00 -33.26
CA ARG A 512 -15.54 -64.55 -32.98
C ARG A 512 -14.37 -63.81 -33.65
N ALA A 513 -13.23 -64.48 -33.80
CA ALA A 513 -12.01 -63.92 -34.38
C ALA A 513 -11.86 -64.23 -35.87
N VAL A 514 -12.57 -65.22 -36.43
CA VAL A 514 -12.32 -65.75 -37.78
C VAL A 514 -12.25 -64.66 -38.86
N GLY A 515 -13.22 -63.73 -38.92
CA GLY A 515 -13.22 -62.68 -39.94
C GLY A 515 -12.01 -61.74 -39.83
N ASP A 516 -11.72 -61.25 -38.62
CA ASP A 516 -10.60 -60.34 -38.39
C ASP A 516 -9.23 -61.04 -38.54
N ILE A 517 -9.12 -62.35 -38.30
CA ILE A 517 -7.89 -63.13 -38.50
C ILE A 517 -7.69 -63.54 -39.96
N VAL A 518 -8.75 -63.89 -40.69
CA VAL A 518 -8.70 -64.06 -42.15
C VAL A 518 -8.18 -62.77 -42.79
N HIS A 519 -8.72 -61.62 -42.38
CA HIS A 519 -8.28 -60.31 -42.86
C HIS A 519 -6.81 -60.01 -42.53
N LEU A 520 -6.38 -60.26 -41.28
CA LEU A 520 -4.99 -60.08 -40.85
C LEU A 520 -4.02 -60.96 -41.65
N LEU A 521 -4.39 -62.22 -41.92
CA LEU A 521 -3.58 -63.14 -42.70
C LEU A 521 -3.56 -62.75 -44.19
N ALA A 522 -4.70 -62.33 -44.77
CA ALA A 522 -4.77 -61.85 -46.15
C ALA A 522 -3.88 -60.61 -46.36
N GLU A 523 -3.87 -59.66 -45.42
CA GLU A 523 -2.95 -58.52 -45.47
C GLU A 523 -1.47 -58.95 -45.44
N LEU A 524 -1.09 -59.98 -44.67
CA LEU A 524 0.30 -60.44 -44.62
C LEU A 524 0.69 -61.29 -45.85
N ILE A 525 -0.18 -62.16 -46.35
CA ILE A 525 0.08 -62.99 -47.54
C ILE A 525 0.14 -62.11 -48.80
N GLU A 526 -0.71 -61.09 -48.93
CA GLU A 526 -0.64 -60.12 -50.03
C GLU A 526 0.73 -59.42 -50.09
N ASN A 527 1.24 -58.97 -48.94
CA ASN A 527 2.55 -58.32 -48.87
C ASN A 527 3.67 -59.30 -49.25
N ALA A 528 3.65 -60.52 -48.69
CA ALA A 528 4.61 -61.59 -49.02
C ALA A 528 4.67 -61.87 -50.54
N VAL A 529 3.51 -61.93 -51.20
CA VAL A 529 3.40 -62.22 -52.64
C VAL A 529 3.72 -61.01 -53.52
N SER A 530 3.32 -59.80 -53.09
CA SER A 530 3.57 -58.52 -53.80
C SER A 530 5.04 -58.12 -53.81
N PHE A 531 5.77 -58.34 -52.71
CA PHE A 531 7.20 -58.03 -52.60
C PHE A 531 8.12 -59.18 -53.07
N SER A 532 7.54 -60.30 -53.50
CA SER A 532 8.24 -61.46 -54.07
C SER A 532 8.24 -61.46 -55.61
N PRO A 533 9.35 -61.79 -56.29
CA PRO A 533 9.40 -61.89 -57.75
C PRO A 533 8.35 -62.86 -58.32
N PRO A 534 7.76 -62.60 -59.50
CA PRO A 534 6.59 -63.33 -60.01
C PRO A 534 6.83 -64.83 -60.26
N TYR A 535 8.08 -65.24 -60.47
CA TYR A 535 8.49 -66.65 -60.60
C TYR A 535 8.72 -67.36 -59.25
N THR A 536 8.36 -66.74 -58.13
CA THR A 536 8.46 -67.31 -56.77
C THR A 536 7.10 -67.42 -56.10
N GLN A 537 6.96 -68.42 -55.23
CA GLN A 537 5.78 -68.67 -54.42
C GLN A 537 6.03 -68.33 -52.95
N ALA A 538 5.01 -67.79 -52.29
CA ALA A 538 4.98 -67.69 -50.83
C ALA A 538 4.50 -69.01 -50.23
N GLN A 539 5.06 -69.42 -49.09
CA GLN A 539 4.63 -70.62 -48.37
C GLN A 539 3.92 -70.23 -47.07
N VAL A 540 2.79 -70.86 -46.79
CA VAL A 540 2.05 -70.66 -45.52
C VAL A 540 2.01 -71.97 -44.75
N SER A 541 2.67 -71.99 -43.59
CA SER A 541 2.72 -73.13 -42.68
C SER A 541 2.04 -72.80 -41.35
N GLY A 542 1.67 -73.83 -40.59
CA GLY A 542 0.94 -73.65 -39.34
C GLY A 542 1.18 -74.81 -38.39
N HIS A 543 1.53 -74.47 -37.14
CA HIS A 543 1.88 -75.45 -36.11
C HIS A 543 1.61 -74.92 -34.70
N PRO A 544 1.22 -75.81 -33.75
CA PRO A 544 1.01 -75.46 -32.35
C PRO A 544 2.35 -75.11 -31.67
N VAL A 545 2.30 -74.16 -30.74
CA VAL A 545 3.45 -73.67 -29.96
C VAL A 545 3.04 -73.42 -28.51
N ALA A 546 4.01 -73.27 -27.60
CA ALA A 546 3.77 -73.22 -26.15
C ALA A 546 2.80 -72.13 -25.64
N HIS A 547 2.42 -71.15 -26.47
CA HIS A 547 1.50 -70.06 -26.13
C HIS A 547 0.23 -70.01 -27.02
N GLY A 548 0.02 -71.00 -27.90
CA GLY A 548 -1.12 -71.05 -28.81
C GLY A 548 -0.76 -71.69 -30.15
N TYR A 549 -1.08 -71.01 -31.27
CA TYR A 549 -0.81 -71.51 -32.61
C TYR A 549 -0.02 -70.48 -33.41
N ALA A 550 1.07 -70.90 -34.06
CA ALA A 550 1.87 -70.05 -34.93
C ALA A 550 1.58 -70.37 -36.39
N VAL A 551 1.15 -69.36 -37.15
CA VAL A 551 1.13 -69.38 -38.62
C VAL A 551 2.39 -68.66 -39.09
N GLU A 552 3.18 -69.27 -39.96
CA GLU A 552 4.31 -68.62 -40.62
C GLU A 552 4.03 -68.45 -42.11
N ILE A 553 4.23 -67.23 -42.61
CA ILE A 553 4.12 -66.87 -44.02
C ILE A 553 5.54 -66.53 -44.48
N GLU A 554 6.18 -67.41 -45.25
CA GLU A 554 7.55 -67.22 -45.74
C GLU A 554 7.56 -66.81 -47.22
N ASP A 555 8.28 -65.72 -47.52
CA ASP A 555 8.42 -65.13 -48.84
C ASP A 555 9.87 -65.27 -49.38
N ARG A 556 10.05 -64.92 -50.65
CA ARG A 556 11.36 -64.90 -51.34
C ARG A 556 11.58 -63.56 -52.06
N GLY A 557 11.14 -62.49 -51.41
CA GLY A 557 11.25 -61.11 -51.85
C GLY A 557 12.62 -60.48 -51.66
N LEU A 558 12.63 -59.15 -51.70
CA LEU A 558 13.85 -58.33 -51.61
C LEU A 558 14.47 -58.26 -50.20
N GLY A 559 13.78 -58.79 -49.18
CA GLY A 559 14.12 -58.59 -47.78
C GLY A 559 13.91 -57.13 -47.32
N MET A 560 14.25 -56.87 -46.05
CA MET A 560 14.21 -55.55 -45.41
C MET A 560 15.40 -55.42 -44.46
N THR A 561 15.93 -54.21 -44.23
CA THR A 561 17.03 -54.05 -43.27
C THR A 561 16.53 -54.23 -41.83
N ASP A 562 17.43 -54.52 -40.89
CA ASP A 562 17.06 -54.71 -39.48
C ASP A 562 16.39 -53.47 -38.88
N GLU A 563 16.72 -52.25 -39.32
CA GLU A 563 16.06 -51.01 -38.89
C GLU A 563 14.61 -50.91 -39.42
N ILE A 564 14.36 -51.36 -40.65
CA ILE A 564 13.02 -51.36 -41.25
C ILE A 564 12.16 -52.46 -40.61
N LEU A 565 12.73 -53.64 -40.35
CA LEU A 565 12.07 -54.70 -39.60
C LEU A 565 11.74 -54.26 -38.17
N ALA A 566 12.64 -53.52 -37.51
CA ALA A 566 12.39 -52.97 -36.17
C ALA A 566 11.24 -51.94 -36.18
N ASP A 567 11.28 -50.94 -37.07
CA ASP A 567 10.24 -49.91 -37.20
C ASP A 567 8.85 -50.49 -37.54
N ILE A 568 8.80 -51.52 -38.39
CA ILE A 568 7.54 -52.22 -38.70
C ILE A 568 7.06 -53.04 -37.49
N ASN A 569 7.93 -53.81 -36.84
CA ASN A 569 7.57 -54.61 -35.67
C ASN A 569 7.11 -53.73 -34.49
N GLU A 570 7.74 -52.56 -34.27
CA GLU A 570 7.32 -51.57 -33.27
C GLU A 570 5.90 -51.05 -33.58
N ARG A 571 5.65 -50.57 -34.81
CA ARG A 571 4.35 -50.04 -35.25
C ARG A 571 3.22 -51.08 -35.31
N VAL A 572 3.55 -52.35 -35.46
CA VAL A 572 2.60 -53.47 -35.40
C VAL A 572 2.30 -53.87 -33.95
N THR A 573 3.22 -53.59 -33.01
CA THR A 573 3.06 -53.86 -31.57
C THR A 573 2.33 -52.72 -30.84
N ASP A 574 2.69 -51.46 -31.11
CA ASP A 574 2.05 -50.26 -30.57
C ASP A 574 1.60 -49.33 -31.72
N PRO A 575 0.42 -49.59 -32.34
CA PRO A 575 -0.04 -48.85 -33.50
C PRO A 575 -0.48 -47.41 -33.13
N PRO A 576 0.17 -46.35 -33.68
CA PRO A 576 -0.10 -44.96 -33.29
C PRO A 576 -1.49 -44.46 -33.71
N GLU A 577 -1.87 -43.25 -33.30
CA GLU A 577 -3.09 -42.62 -33.82
C GLU A 577 -2.99 -42.41 -35.34
N PHE A 578 -4.00 -42.91 -36.07
CA PHE A 578 -4.02 -42.88 -37.55
C PHE A 578 -3.90 -41.45 -38.10
N ASN A 579 -2.95 -41.25 -39.00
CA ASN A 579 -2.71 -40.00 -39.71
C ASN A 579 -2.95 -40.15 -41.22
N LEU A 580 -3.75 -39.25 -41.78
CA LEU A 580 -4.16 -39.22 -43.19
C LEU A 580 -3.00 -39.02 -44.18
N SER A 581 -1.83 -38.56 -43.72
CA SER A 581 -0.65 -38.30 -44.57
C SER A 581 0.10 -39.55 -45.07
N SER A 582 -0.25 -40.75 -44.59
CA SER A 582 0.65 -41.92 -44.63
C SER A 582 -0.02 -43.18 -45.21
N SER A 583 -0.68 -43.05 -46.36
CA SER A 583 -1.43 -44.12 -47.03
C SER A 583 -0.63 -45.38 -47.38
N ALA A 584 0.68 -45.28 -47.59
CA ALA A 584 1.53 -46.39 -48.07
C ALA A 584 1.68 -47.58 -47.09
N HIS A 585 1.34 -47.43 -45.80
CA HIS A 585 1.52 -48.47 -44.78
C HIS A 585 0.18 -48.97 -44.19
N LEU A 586 -0.93 -48.74 -44.90
CA LEU A 586 -2.29 -48.93 -44.42
C LEU A 586 -2.62 -50.40 -44.07
N GLY A 587 -2.07 -51.38 -44.79
CA GLY A 587 -2.22 -52.81 -44.48
C GLY A 587 -1.55 -53.20 -43.15
N LEU A 588 -0.29 -52.79 -42.94
CA LEU A 588 0.44 -53.05 -41.68
C LEU A 588 -0.22 -52.36 -40.48
N TYR A 589 -0.81 -51.17 -40.66
CA TYR A 589 -1.60 -50.52 -39.63
C TYR A 589 -2.85 -51.34 -39.24
N VAL A 590 -3.55 -51.90 -40.23
CA VAL A 590 -4.70 -52.79 -39.98
C VAL A 590 -4.26 -54.08 -39.30
N VAL A 591 -3.15 -54.69 -39.72
CA VAL A 591 -2.54 -55.85 -39.05
C VAL A 591 -2.28 -55.54 -37.57
N GLY A 592 -1.57 -54.45 -37.23
CA GLY A 592 -1.31 -54.07 -35.84
C GLY A 592 -2.58 -53.80 -35.02
N ARG A 593 -3.58 -53.14 -35.63
CA ARG A 593 -4.85 -52.84 -34.95
C ARG A 593 -5.76 -54.05 -34.74
N LEU A 594 -5.71 -55.03 -35.63
CA LEU A 594 -6.39 -56.32 -35.46
C LEU A 594 -5.60 -57.24 -34.50
N ALA A 595 -4.27 -57.19 -34.52
CA ALA A 595 -3.40 -57.89 -33.58
C ALA A 595 -3.69 -57.46 -32.13
N MET A 596 -3.64 -56.14 -31.86
CA MET A 596 -3.97 -55.53 -30.57
C MET A 596 -5.42 -55.80 -30.11
N ARG A 597 -6.37 -56.01 -31.04
CA ARG A 597 -7.78 -56.34 -30.71
C ARG A 597 -7.92 -57.74 -30.08
N TYR A 598 -6.98 -58.65 -30.32
CA TYR A 598 -7.10 -60.09 -29.98
C TYR A 598 -5.90 -60.67 -29.19
N ASP A 599 -4.95 -59.85 -28.72
CA ASP A 599 -3.62 -60.27 -28.21
C ASP A 599 -2.87 -61.25 -29.14
N VAL A 600 -3.10 -61.11 -30.45
CA VAL A 600 -2.31 -61.80 -31.48
C VAL A 600 -1.00 -61.06 -31.64
N LYS A 601 0.12 -61.79 -31.69
CA LYS A 601 1.45 -61.19 -31.81
C LYS A 601 1.98 -61.47 -33.20
N VAL A 602 2.27 -60.41 -33.94
CA VAL A 602 2.80 -60.47 -35.31
C VAL A 602 4.24 -59.97 -35.29
N SER A 603 5.17 -60.76 -35.80
CA SER A 603 6.58 -60.38 -35.89
C SER A 603 7.17 -60.78 -37.24
N LEU A 604 7.80 -59.84 -37.93
CA LEU A 604 8.57 -60.06 -39.15
C LEU A 604 10.02 -60.42 -38.79
N LYS A 605 10.53 -61.50 -39.40
CA LYS A 605 11.93 -61.97 -39.30
C LYS A 605 12.50 -62.17 -40.71
N HIS A 606 13.82 -62.21 -40.85
CA HIS A 606 14.48 -62.61 -42.09
C HIS A 606 14.17 -64.07 -42.45
N SER A 607 13.87 -64.36 -43.72
CA SER A 607 13.68 -65.72 -44.27
C SER A 607 15.01 -66.42 -44.50
N SER A 608 15.03 -67.74 -44.36
CA SER A 608 16.23 -68.55 -44.69
C SER A 608 16.50 -68.64 -46.20
N TYR A 609 15.55 -68.18 -47.02
CA TYR A 609 15.62 -68.17 -48.48
C TYR A 609 15.77 -66.76 -49.10
N GLY A 610 16.06 -65.74 -48.28
CA GLY A 610 16.42 -64.39 -48.73
C GLY A 610 15.31 -63.33 -48.71
N GLY A 611 14.08 -63.72 -48.42
CA GLY A 611 12.94 -62.82 -48.25
C GLY A 611 12.63 -62.46 -46.78
N THR A 612 11.34 -62.28 -46.47
CA THR A 612 10.81 -62.14 -45.10
C THR A 612 10.05 -63.40 -44.68
N THR A 613 9.92 -63.61 -43.37
CA THR A 613 8.90 -64.48 -42.79
C THR A 613 8.05 -63.68 -41.82
N ALA A 614 6.74 -63.62 -42.03
CA ALA A 614 5.80 -63.10 -41.06
C ALA A 614 5.32 -64.22 -40.14
N VAL A 615 5.56 -64.09 -38.83
CA VAL A 615 5.10 -65.03 -37.80
C VAL A 615 3.89 -64.43 -37.10
N VAL A 616 2.75 -65.13 -37.15
CA VAL A 616 1.49 -64.75 -36.50
C VAL A 616 1.22 -65.74 -35.37
N LEU A 617 1.49 -65.32 -34.14
CA LEU A 617 1.18 -66.07 -32.93
C LEU A 617 -0.24 -65.75 -32.45
N ILE A 618 -1.15 -66.69 -32.68
CA ILE A 618 -2.54 -66.65 -32.22
C ILE A 618 -2.57 -67.22 -30.79
N PRO A 619 -3.04 -66.47 -29.77
CA PRO A 619 -3.05 -66.92 -28.39
C PRO A 619 -4.04 -68.06 -28.16
N HIS A 620 -3.72 -68.95 -27.23
CA HIS A 620 -4.51 -70.15 -26.91
C HIS A 620 -6.01 -69.88 -26.65
N GLU A 621 -6.40 -68.71 -26.15
CA GLU A 621 -7.80 -68.30 -25.89
C GLU A 621 -8.69 -68.20 -27.15
N LEU A 622 -8.07 -68.22 -28.33
CA LEU A 622 -8.72 -68.21 -29.64
C LEU A 622 -8.58 -69.54 -30.37
N VAL A 623 -7.83 -70.49 -29.82
CA VAL A 623 -7.50 -71.78 -30.44
C VAL A 623 -8.37 -72.86 -29.81
N VAL A 624 -8.86 -73.79 -30.62
CA VAL A 624 -9.72 -74.91 -30.21
C VAL A 624 -9.16 -76.21 -30.79
N GLU A 625 -8.85 -77.18 -29.95
CA GLU A 625 -8.42 -78.52 -30.37
C GLU A 625 -9.62 -79.39 -30.72
N GLY A 626 -9.50 -80.24 -31.75
CA GLY A 626 -10.41 -81.37 -31.99
C GLY A 626 -11.88 -81.03 -32.31
N ALA A 627 -12.18 -80.75 -33.58
CA ALA A 627 -13.55 -80.56 -34.05
C ALA A 627 -14.25 -81.89 -34.43
N ASP A 628 -14.43 -82.79 -33.46
CA ASP A 628 -15.29 -83.98 -33.63
C ASP A 628 -16.76 -83.56 -33.70
N GLY A 629 -17.25 -83.34 -34.93
CA GLY A 629 -18.63 -82.95 -35.19
C GLY A 629 -19.01 -82.99 -36.68
N GLU A 630 -19.97 -83.86 -37.01
CA GLU A 630 -20.76 -83.82 -38.25
C GLU A 630 -20.01 -84.01 -39.60
N ARG A 631 -19.16 -85.05 -39.71
CA ARG A 631 -18.96 -85.73 -41.01
C ARG A 631 -20.03 -86.81 -41.31
N GLU A 632 -20.91 -87.10 -40.36
CA GLU A 632 -21.80 -88.28 -40.37
C GLU A 632 -23.26 -88.00 -40.83
N THR A 633 -23.45 -87.18 -41.88
CA THR A 633 -24.77 -87.04 -42.55
C THR A 633 -24.71 -87.16 -44.08
N ARG A 634 -23.54 -87.45 -44.68
CA ARG A 634 -23.39 -87.60 -46.15
C ARG A 634 -22.89 -88.99 -46.57
N ALA A 635 -23.38 -90.05 -45.93
CA ALA A 635 -23.00 -91.44 -46.19
C ALA A 635 -24.19 -92.42 -46.25
N ALA A 636 -25.38 -91.96 -46.69
CA ALA A 636 -26.62 -92.77 -46.68
C ALA A 636 -27.42 -92.74 -48.01
N ALA A 637 -26.75 -92.53 -49.15
CA ALA A 637 -27.37 -92.67 -50.49
C ALA A 637 -26.30 -92.92 -51.59
N ALA A 638 -25.89 -94.18 -51.77
CA ALA A 638 -24.98 -94.58 -52.84
C ALA A 638 -25.61 -95.69 -53.71
N GLY A 639 -26.30 -95.27 -54.78
CA GLY A 639 -26.76 -96.13 -55.88
C GLY A 639 -26.07 -95.68 -57.17
N VAL A 640 -25.56 -96.63 -57.96
CA VAL A 640 -24.49 -96.50 -58.98
C VAL A 640 -24.85 -97.46 -60.13
N PRO A 641 -24.50 -97.27 -61.44
CA PRO A 641 -23.39 -96.47 -62.03
C PRO A 641 -23.69 -95.66 -63.34
N VAL A 642 -22.59 -95.13 -63.93
CA VAL A 642 -22.35 -94.77 -65.37
C VAL A 642 -22.84 -93.40 -65.89
N GLY A 643 -21.89 -92.62 -66.43
CA GLY A 643 -22.14 -91.50 -67.37
C GLY A 643 -20.94 -90.55 -67.47
N VAL A 644 -20.43 -90.28 -68.69
CA VAL A 644 -19.31 -89.35 -68.95
C VAL A 644 -19.71 -88.35 -70.04
N THR A 645 -19.63 -87.04 -69.76
CA THR A 645 -19.20 -85.94 -70.65
C THR A 645 -19.32 -84.59 -69.91
N ALA A 646 -18.92 -83.48 -70.52
CA ALA A 646 -18.68 -82.19 -69.86
C ALA A 646 -19.61 -81.05 -70.33
N GLY A 647 -19.64 -79.96 -69.55
CA GLY A 647 -20.02 -78.61 -69.99
C GLY A 647 -21.36 -78.08 -69.47
N GLY A 648 -21.42 -76.76 -69.29
CA GLY A 648 -22.67 -75.98 -69.32
C GLY A 648 -23.30 -75.56 -67.98
N MET A 649 -23.52 -74.25 -67.83
CA MET A 649 -24.43 -73.62 -66.87
C MET A 649 -25.85 -74.20 -66.93
N THR A 650 -26.55 -74.23 -65.78
CA THR A 650 -27.75 -73.36 -65.56
C THR A 650 -28.23 -73.40 -64.11
N ALA A 651 -29.08 -72.43 -63.74
CA ALA A 651 -29.55 -72.21 -62.38
C ALA A 651 -30.95 -72.80 -62.08
N THR A 652 -31.22 -73.03 -60.80
CA THR A 652 -32.56 -73.12 -60.18
C THR A 652 -32.53 -72.25 -58.92
N SER A 653 -33.42 -71.28 -58.63
CA SER A 653 -34.85 -71.09 -58.98
C SER A 653 -35.75 -72.14 -58.35
N TYR A 654 -36.71 -71.83 -57.48
CA TYR A 654 -37.15 -70.56 -56.87
C TYR A 654 -37.91 -70.93 -55.57
N ASP A 655 -38.04 -70.03 -54.59
CA ASP A 655 -39.36 -69.66 -54.03
C ASP A 655 -39.29 -68.55 -52.97
N ASP A 656 -40.41 -67.84 -52.84
CA ASP A 656 -40.61 -66.60 -52.06
C ASP A 656 -41.82 -66.80 -51.09
N VAL A 657 -42.52 -65.72 -50.72
CA VAL A 657 -43.79 -65.60 -49.97
C VAL A 657 -43.59 -65.32 -48.46
N PRO A 658 -44.23 -64.26 -47.89
CA PRO A 658 -43.42 -63.30 -47.13
C PRO A 658 -44.13 -62.75 -45.86
N ALA A 659 -43.85 -61.47 -45.55
CA ALA A 659 -44.36 -60.63 -44.46
C ALA A 659 -43.67 -60.83 -43.09
N ARG A 660 -43.55 -59.79 -42.25
CA ARG A 660 -44.32 -58.53 -42.23
C ARG A 660 -43.44 -57.33 -41.81
N VAL A 661 -43.40 -56.30 -42.65
CA VAL A 661 -42.94 -54.95 -42.26
C VAL A 661 -44.16 -54.16 -41.78
N THR A 662 -43.97 -53.32 -40.75
CA THR A 662 -44.92 -52.25 -40.40
C THR A 662 -44.26 -50.90 -40.67
N GLU A 663 -44.67 -50.31 -41.79
CA GLU A 663 -44.32 -48.95 -42.20
C GLU A 663 -45.22 -47.95 -41.46
N ALA A 664 -44.67 -46.78 -41.09
CA ALA A 664 -45.42 -45.68 -40.49
C ALA A 664 -45.28 -44.45 -41.40
N THR A 665 -46.42 -43.96 -41.90
CA THR A 665 -46.50 -43.12 -43.10
C THR A 665 -46.10 -41.66 -42.85
N VAL A 666 -45.38 -41.06 -43.82
CA VAL A 666 -45.16 -39.60 -43.93
C VAL A 666 -46.26 -39.00 -44.82
N LEU A 667 -46.86 -37.88 -44.40
CA LEU A 667 -47.83 -37.11 -45.18
C LEU A 667 -47.62 -35.59 -45.01
N GLU A 668 -47.76 -34.86 -46.11
CA GLU A 668 -47.60 -33.39 -46.26
C GLU A 668 -48.26 -32.98 -47.59
N PRO A 669 -48.57 -31.69 -47.86
CA PRO A 669 -49.03 -30.57 -47.02
C PRO A 669 -50.52 -30.21 -47.34
N PRO A 670 -51.11 -29.08 -46.88
CA PRO A 670 -51.01 -27.79 -47.60
C PRO A 670 -51.04 -26.53 -46.69
N ALA A 671 -51.31 -25.33 -47.24
CA ALA A 671 -50.94 -24.03 -46.65
C ALA A 671 -52.08 -23.10 -46.12
N LEU A 672 -51.64 -21.98 -45.52
CA LEU A 672 -52.28 -20.73 -45.01
C LEU A 672 -53.64 -20.28 -45.63
N PRO A 673 -54.54 -19.55 -44.89
CA PRO A 673 -54.20 -18.30 -44.16
C PRO A 673 -54.91 -18.01 -42.78
N SER A 674 -54.65 -16.80 -42.26
CA SER A 674 -55.08 -16.17 -40.97
C SER A 674 -56.55 -15.64 -40.98
N PRO A 675 -57.19 -15.08 -39.90
CA PRO A 675 -56.65 -14.63 -38.59
C PRO A 675 -57.52 -14.83 -37.30
N ALA A 676 -57.08 -14.24 -36.17
CA ALA A 676 -57.83 -13.74 -34.98
C ALA A 676 -57.72 -14.46 -33.60
N GLU A 677 -58.03 -13.70 -32.54
CA GLU A 677 -57.89 -13.88 -31.07
C GLU A 677 -59.04 -14.75 -30.41
N PRO A 678 -59.11 -15.04 -29.07
CA PRO A 678 -58.38 -14.45 -27.92
C PRO A 678 -57.96 -15.32 -26.70
N SER A 679 -57.12 -14.71 -25.83
CA SER A 679 -56.99 -14.86 -24.36
C SER A 679 -56.47 -16.15 -23.68
N ALA A 680 -55.79 -15.95 -22.54
CA ALA A 680 -55.16 -16.95 -21.66
C ALA A 680 -55.88 -17.07 -20.29
N PRO A 681 -55.38 -17.94 -19.38
CA PRO A 681 -54.69 -17.37 -18.22
C PRO A 681 -53.48 -18.18 -17.68
N GLY A 682 -52.65 -17.54 -16.85
CA GLY A 682 -51.56 -18.17 -16.08
C GLY A 682 -51.12 -17.32 -14.86
N PRO A 683 -50.58 -17.90 -13.76
CA PRO A 683 -50.44 -17.19 -12.48
C PRO A 683 -49.02 -16.71 -12.09
N ALA A 684 -49.01 -15.59 -11.36
CA ALA A 684 -48.09 -15.22 -10.26
C ALA A 684 -46.56 -15.03 -10.50
N ARG A 685 -46.17 -13.74 -10.61
CA ARG A 685 -45.00 -13.16 -9.92
C ARG A 685 -45.42 -11.81 -9.32
N SER A 686 -44.69 -11.29 -8.33
CA SER A 686 -45.03 -10.00 -7.69
C SER A 686 -43.80 -9.17 -7.35
N ALA A 687 -43.68 -7.99 -7.97
CA ALA A 687 -42.85 -6.88 -7.50
C ALA A 687 -43.24 -5.54 -8.18
N THR A 688 -43.23 -4.46 -7.39
CA THR A 688 -43.11 -3.03 -7.79
C THR A 688 -44.32 -2.25 -8.36
N SER A 689 -44.38 -0.99 -7.90
CA SER A 689 -44.78 0.25 -8.61
C SER A 689 -46.21 0.83 -8.53
N ALA A 690 -46.29 1.93 -7.77
CA ALA A 690 -46.77 3.26 -8.16
C ALA A 690 -48.28 3.59 -8.33
N SER A 691 -48.63 4.81 -7.92
CA SER A 691 -49.72 5.64 -8.45
C SER A 691 -49.52 7.11 -8.03
N ALA A 692 -49.42 8.01 -9.00
CA ALA A 692 -49.48 9.47 -8.82
C ALA A 692 -49.66 10.12 -10.21
N GLU A 693 -50.59 11.07 -10.36
CA GLU A 693 -50.68 11.87 -11.58
C GLU A 693 -51.25 13.28 -11.32
N ALA A 694 -50.94 14.18 -12.27
CA ALA A 694 -51.02 15.64 -12.30
C ALA A 694 -52.45 16.26 -12.16
N THR A 695 -52.69 17.59 -12.15
CA THR A 695 -51.97 18.74 -12.74
C THR A 695 -52.35 20.09 -12.06
N GLY A 696 -51.60 21.18 -12.30
CA GLY A 696 -51.94 22.57 -11.90
C GLY A 696 -52.88 23.31 -12.89
N PRO A 697 -53.00 24.67 -12.92
CA PRO A 697 -52.00 25.66 -12.45
C PRO A 697 -52.50 27.01 -11.81
N ALA A 698 -51.52 27.86 -11.42
CA ALA A 698 -51.49 29.34 -11.48
C ALA A 698 -52.04 30.28 -10.36
N SER A 699 -51.23 31.32 -10.09
CA SER A 699 -51.51 32.69 -9.58
C SER A 699 -51.61 33.01 -8.06
N GLU A 700 -50.93 34.11 -7.68
CA GLU A 700 -50.96 34.85 -6.39
C GLU A 700 -52.06 35.97 -6.42
N PRO A 701 -52.22 36.93 -5.46
CA PRO A 701 -51.50 37.17 -4.18
C PRO A 701 -52.34 37.67 -2.94
N SER A 702 -51.65 37.79 -1.79
CA SER A 702 -51.81 38.84 -0.75
C SER A 702 -52.99 38.86 0.28
N ALA A 703 -52.66 39.46 1.43
CA ALA A 703 -53.49 40.22 2.40
C ALA A 703 -54.28 39.54 3.57
N ALA A 704 -54.22 40.25 4.72
CA ALA A 704 -55.03 40.19 5.97
C ALA A 704 -55.16 38.83 6.73
N ALA A 705 -54.86 38.63 8.04
CA ALA A 705 -54.74 39.44 9.27
C ALA A 705 -55.99 39.49 10.19
N HIS A 706 -55.74 39.57 11.51
CA HIS A 706 -56.69 39.61 12.67
C HIS A 706 -57.27 38.23 13.10
N SER A 707 -57.59 37.95 14.38
CA SER A 707 -57.40 38.72 15.64
C SER A 707 -57.40 37.83 16.89
N THR A 708 -56.63 38.21 17.93
CA THR A 708 -56.90 38.17 19.40
C THR A 708 -55.53 38.31 20.11
N ALA A 709 -55.10 39.39 20.78
CA ALA A 709 -55.73 40.51 21.50
C ALA A 709 -56.10 40.23 22.98
N SER A 710 -55.16 40.50 23.89
CA SER A 710 -55.33 41.23 25.18
C SER A 710 -53.96 41.33 25.88
N ALA A 711 -53.32 42.46 26.24
CA ALA A 711 -53.65 43.88 26.45
C ALA A 711 -53.69 44.30 27.95
N ASN A 712 -52.56 44.84 28.44
CA ASN A 712 -52.48 45.92 29.44
C ASN A 712 -51.00 46.40 29.56
N GLY A 713 -50.66 47.69 29.60
CA GLY A 713 -51.47 48.88 29.36
C GLY A 713 -51.12 50.06 30.27
N LYS A 714 -50.45 51.11 29.75
CA LYS A 714 -50.44 52.49 30.29
C LYS A 714 -49.83 53.50 29.31
N SER A 715 -50.51 54.63 29.11
CA SER A 715 -50.16 55.78 28.23
C SER A 715 -49.72 57.00 29.08
N GLY A 716 -49.36 58.19 28.58
CA GLY A 716 -49.32 58.78 27.22
C GLY A 716 -48.21 59.87 27.15
N THR A 717 -48.19 60.92 26.31
CA THR A 717 -49.23 61.59 25.47
C THR A 717 -48.56 62.37 24.29
N LEU A 718 -49.33 62.92 23.34
CA LEU A 718 -48.96 63.46 22.00
C LEU A 718 -49.44 64.92 21.75
N PRO A 719 -49.21 65.59 20.58
CA PRO A 719 -48.22 65.41 19.50
C PRO A 719 -47.22 66.61 19.46
N PRO A 720 -47.18 67.68 18.58
CA PRO A 720 -47.86 68.08 17.32
C PRO A 720 -46.90 68.23 16.07
N LEU A 721 -47.34 68.95 15.01
CA LEU A 721 -46.70 69.23 13.69
C LEU A 721 -47.24 70.61 13.14
N PRO A 722 -46.85 71.23 11.97
CA PRO A 722 -46.18 70.67 10.76
C PRO A 722 -45.21 71.57 9.89
N ARG A 723 -44.68 70.97 8.80
CA ARG A 723 -44.36 71.51 7.43
C ARG A 723 -43.06 72.28 7.06
N ARG A 724 -42.33 71.65 6.08
CA ARG A 724 -41.65 72.21 4.86
C ARG A 724 -40.37 73.08 5.04
N THR A 725 -39.45 73.16 4.07
CA THR A 725 -39.36 72.53 2.72
C THR A 725 -38.54 71.21 2.73
N SER A 726 -37.49 70.84 1.95
CA SER A 726 -36.62 71.41 0.89
C SER A 726 -36.09 70.29 -0.06
N THR A 727 -35.44 70.65 -1.18
CA THR A 727 -34.72 69.76 -2.13
C THR A 727 -33.23 70.12 -2.24
N THR A 728 -32.34 69.15 -2.51
CA THR A 728 -30.91 69.38 -2.83
C THR A 728 -30.42 68.52 -4.00
N PRO A 729 -29.80 69.11 -5.04
CA PRO A 729 -29.02 68.39 -6.06
C PRO A 729 -27.58 68.04 -5.59
N ARG A 730 -26.85 67.33 -6.45
CA ARG A 730 -25.47 66.83 -6.28
C ARG A 730 -24.49 67.69 -7.09
N GLU A 731 -23.35 68.08 -6.50
CA GLU A 731 -22.16 68.56 -7.23
C GLU A 731 -20.87 68.32 -6.40
N ALA A 732 -19.69 68.47 -7.01
CA ALA A 732 -18.39 67.90 -6.60
C ALA A 732 -17.71 68.39 -5.28
N GLU A 733 -16.74 67.59 -4.81
CA GLU A 733 -15.86 67.79 -3.64
C GLU A 733 -14.37 67.56 -4.02
N PRO A 734 -13.40 68.41 -3.58
CA PRO A 734 -11.95 68.18 -3.76
C PRO A 734 -11.29 67.40 -2.59
N PRO A 735 -10.07 66.84 -2.75
CA PRO A 735 -9.60 65.68 -1.97
C PRO A 735 -8.86 65.95 -0.64
N GLU A 736 -8.71 64.85 0.11
CA GLU A 736 -7.99 64.70 1.40
C GLU A 736 -6.47 64.98 1.34
N PRO A 737 -5.84 65.11 2.52
CA PRO A 737 -4.54 64.54 2.86
C PRO A 737 -4.70 63.29 3.76
N THR A 738 -4.65 62.09 3.18
CA THR A 738 -4.78 60.80 3.91
C THR A 738 -3.52 60.46 4.73
N GLU A 739 -3.67 59.83 5.89
CA GLU A 739 -2.54 59.28 6.68
C GLU A 739 -1.90 58.04 6.01
N PRO A 740 -0.58 57.82 6.16
CA PRO A 740 0.11 56.71 5.49
C PRO A 740 -0.15 55.35 6.16
N ALA A 741 -0.80 54.44 5.42
CA ALA A 741 -1.02 53.06 5.84
C ALA A 741 0.30 52.28 6.06
N SER A 742 0.35 51.43 7.08
CA SER A 742 1.55 50.71 7.48
C SER A 742 1.95 49.60 6.48
N GLY A 743 3.22 49.58 6.07
CA GLY A 743 3.78 48.54 5.21
C GLY A 743 4.02 47.19 5.92
N PRO A 744 4.23 46.10 5.16
CA PRO A 744 4.44 44.77 5.72
C PRO A 744 5.78 44.65 6.48
N SER A 745 5.77 43.91 7.59
CA SER A 745 6.91 43.78 8.49
C SER A 745 8.11 43.04 7.87
N SER A 746 9.25 43.72 7.78
CA SER A 746 10.53 43.16 7.34
C SER A 746 10.99 41.99 8.22
N GLN A 747 11.01 40.77 7.68
CA GLN A 747 11.60 39.62 8.39
C GLN A 747 13.13 39.70 8.36
N THR A 748 13.75 39.58 9.52
CA THR A 748 15.21 39.56 9.70
C THR A 748 15.70 38.17 10.08
N THR A 749 16.90 37.85 9.61
CA THR A 749 17.65 36.64 10.03
C THR A 749 18.10 36.75 11.49
N PRO A 750 18.52 35.65 12.14
CA PRO A 750 19.04 35.69 13.52
C PRO A 750 20.24 36.63 13.76
N GLY A 751 20.94 37.05 12.71
CA GLY A 751 22.01 38.04 12.76
C GLY A 751 21.58 39.47 12.42
N GLY A 752 20.28 39.78 12.43
CA GLY A 752 19.74 41.13 12.20
C GLY A 752 19.65 41.58 10.73
N LEU A 753 20.22 40.84 9.78
CA LEU A 753 20.16 41.17 8.35
C LEU A 753 18.77 40.86 7.75
N PRO A 754 18.16 41.77 6.96
CA PRO A 754 16.83 41.57 6.37
C PRO A 754 16.83 40.51 5.27
N VAL A 755 15.77 39.70 5.23
CA VAL A 755 15.58 38.64 4.23
C VAL A 755 15.12 39.26 2.90
N ARG A 756 15.87 39.02 1.82
CA ARG A 756 15.44 39.41 0.45
C ARG A 756 14.39 38.43 -0.07
N VAL A 757 13.22 38.96 -0.43
CA VAL A 757 12.17 38.21 -1.14
C VAL A 757 12.34 38.40 -2.65
N PRO A 758 12.44 37.33 -3.46
CA PRO A 758 12.50 37.42 -4.92
C PRO A 758 11.29 38.17 -5.50
N GLN A 759 11.51 38.99 -6.54
CA GLN A 759 10.47 39.72 -7.28
C GLN A 759 9.53 40.63 -6.43
N ALA A 760 9.98 41.06 -5.24
CA ALA A 760 9.26 42.05 -4.44
C ALA A 760 9.17 43.45 -5.11
N SER A 761 10.09 43.76 -6.01
CA SER A 761 10.18 45.05 -6.73
C SER A 761 9.55 45.05 -8.13
N ILE A 762 8.79 44.02 -8.51
CA ILE A 762 8.11 43.97 -9.81
C ILE A 762 6.74 44.67 -9.70
N SER A 763 6.48 45.61 -10.62
CA SER A 763 5.21 46.34 -10.72
C SER A 763 4.03 45.37 -10.98
N PRO A 764 2.83 45.59 -10.41
CA PRO A 764 1.70 44.66 -10.56
C PRO A 764 1.31 44.32 -12.01
N ALA A 765 1.55 45.22 -12.96
CA ALA A 765 1.28 45.01 -14.39
C ALA A 765 2.20 43.97 -15.09
N LEU A 766 3.19 43.43 -14.38
CA LEU A 766 4.13 42.41 -14.88
C LEU A 766 3.99 41.06 -14.11
N ARG A 767 2.82 40.79 -13.52
CA ARG A 767 2.53 39.55 -12.77
C ARG A 767 1.50 38.64 -13.45
N THR A 768 1.60 38.51 -14.77
CA THR A 768 0.84 37.53 -15.55
C THR A 768 1.70 36.96 -16.66
N ASP A 769 1.86 35.64 -16.67
CA ASP A 769 1.91 34.86 -17.91
C ASP A 769 1.38 33.45 -17.64
N GLY A 770 0.46 33.00 -18.48
CA GLY A 770 -0.04 31.63 -18.53
C GLY A 770 0.39 30.97 -19.84
N PRO A 771 0.53 29.64 -19.90
CA PRO A 771 1.08 28.97 -21.06
C PRO A 771 0.16 29.11 -22.29
N THR A 772 0.70 29.63 -23.38
CA THR A 772 0.09 29.60 -24.72
C THR A 772 1.04 28.90 -25.68
N SER A 773 0.52 28.14 -26.65
CA SER A 773 1.31 27.23 -27.48
C SER A 773 1.43 27.68 -28.94
N ALA A 774 2.55 27.27 -29.54
CA ALA A 774 2.77 26.97 -30.96
C ALA A 774 3.05 28.12 -31.98
N SER A 775 4.23 27.96 -32.59
CA SER A 775 4.54 28.08 -34.03
C SER A 775 5.15 29.35 -34.66
N ASP A 776 6.29 29.07 -35.31
CA ASP A 776 6.79 29.55 -36.61
C ASP A 776 7.65 30.84 -36.71
N ALA A 777 8.46 30.84 -37.77
CA ALA A 777 9.42 31.85 -38.27
C ALA A 777 10.84 31.92 -37.64
N ALA A 778 11.79 31.34 -38.37
CA ALA A 778 13.23 31.23 -38.10
C ALA A 778 14.02 32.56 -38.06
N GLY A 779 15.20 32.51 -37.43
CA GLY A 779 16.28 33.50 -37.54
C GLY A 779 17.57 33.00 -36.87
N GLU A 780 18.70 33.02 -37.57
CA GLU A 780 19.99 32.50 -37.10
C GLU A 780 20.78 33.55 -36.29
N ALA A 781 21.34 33.16 -35.14
CA ALA A 781 22.37 33.91 -34.41
C ALA A 781 23.22 32.96 -33.56
N GLN A 782 24.44 33.37 -33.22
CA GLN A 782 25.51 32.48 -32.76
C GLN A 782 25.39 31.99 -31.31
N ASP A 783 25.88 30.75 -31.18
CA ASP A 783 26.56 30.12 -30.04
C ASP A 783 27.08 31.10 -28.96
N ASP A 784 26.53 30.98 -27.75
CA ASP A 784 27.04 31.62 -26.52
C ASP A 784 26.86 30.59 -25.39
N ASP A 785 27.96 30.09 -24.84
CA ASP A 785 28.04 28.81 -24.13
C ASP A 785 27.48 28.90 -22.69
N VAL A 786 26.17 28.69 -22.54
CA VAL A 786 25.48 28.71 -21.23
C VAL A 786 25.76 27.40 -20.48
N PRO A 787 26.60 27.41 -19.42
CA PRO A 787 27.03 26.19 -18.75
C PRO A 787 25.84 25.44 -18.14
N THR A 788 25.84 24.11 -18.27
CA THR A 788 24.67 23.31 -17.90
C THR A 788 24.36 23.41 -16.39
N PRO A 789 23.11 23.16 -15.95
CA PRO A 789 22.76 23.14 -14.54
C PRO A 789 23.62 22.19 -13.69
N GLU A 790 24.18 21.13 -14.29
CA GLU A 790 25.12 20.23 -13.59
C GLU A 790 26.52 20.84 -13.45
N GLU A 791 27.01 21.62 -14.43
CA GLU A 791 28.30 22.31 -14.37
C GLU A 791 28.27 23.52 -13.43
N ILE A 792 27.16 24.26 -13.40
CA ILE A 792 26.88 25.28 -12.37
C ILE A 792 26.88 24.63 -10.98
N ARG A 793 26.27 23.44 -10.83
CA ARG A 793 26.27 22.69 -9.56
C ARG A 793 27.66 22.18 -9.16
N LYS A 794 28.45 21.74 -10.14
CA LYS A 794 29.82 21.20 -9.97
C LYS A 794 30.82 22.31 -9.60
N SER A 795 30.72 23.48 -10.23
CA SER A 795 31.52 24.67 -9.90
C SER A 795 31.16 25.24 -8.52
N PHE A 796 29.88 25.34 -8.16
CA PHE A 796 29.47 25.69 -6.79
C PHE A 796 29.95 24.67 -5.74
N GLY A 797 29.89 23.37 -6.06
CA GLY A 797 30.44 22.32 -5.19
C GLY A 797 31.95 22.46 -4.97
N GLY A 798 32.71 22.76 -6.03
CA GLY A 798 34.13 23.08 -5.96
C GLY A 798 34.44 24.29 -5.09
N LEU A 799 33.69 25.39 -5.29
CA LEU A 799 33.82 26.62 -4.50
C LEU A 799 33.57 26.36 -3.02
N GLN A 800 32.47 25.69 -2.67
CA GLN A 800 32.08 25.39 -1.29
C GLN A 800 33.07 24.45 -0.60
N ALA A 801 33.63 23.47 -1.32
CA ALA A 801 34.71 22.61 -0.83
C ALA A 801 36.01 23.41 -0.59
N GLY A 802 36.34 24.35 -1.47
CA GLY A 802 37.45 25.28 -1.32
C GLY A 802 37.32 26.17 -0.08
N THR A 803 36.17 26.82 0.12
CA THR A 803 35.92 27.66 1.31
C THR A 803 35.99 26.87 2.61
N ARG A 804 35.53 25.61 2.61
CA ARG A 804 35.62 24.72 3.77
C ARG A 804 37.08 24.33 4.08
N ARG A 805 37.88 24.06 3.04
CA ARG A 805 39.31 23.73 3.19
C ARG A 805 40.09 24.93 3.74
N GLY A 806 39.96 26.10 3.12
CA GLY A 806 40.60 27.33 3.58
C GLY A 806 40.25 27.74 5.02
N ARG A 807 38.99 27.54 5.46
CA ARG A 807 38.61 27.71 6.88
C ARG A 807 39.24 26.69 7.83
N THR A 808 39.52 25.48 7.35
CA THR A 808 40.17 24.43 8.16
C THR A 808 41.67 24.72 8.30
N ASP A 809 42.30 25.21 7.24
CA ASP A 809 43.73 25.51 7.25
C ASP A 809 44.05 26.84 7.96
N ALA A 810 43.19 27.86 7.83
CA ALA A 810 43.27 29.08 8.65
C ALA A 810 43.05 28.81 10.15
N ALA A 811 42.26 27.79 10.51
CA ALA A 811 42.11 27.36 11.90
C ALA A 811 43.38 26.67 12.44
N ARG A 812 44.21 26.05 11.58
CA ARG A 812 45.50 25.46 11.96
C ARG A 812 46.59 26.51 12.14
N SER A 813 46.69 27.49 11.24
CA SER A 813 47.68 28.58 11.40
C SER A 813 47.42 29.40 12.67
N LEU A 814 46.16 29.54 13.09
CA LEU A 814 45.79 30.18 14.35
C LEU A 814 46.15 29.36 15.60
N THR A 815 46.36 28.04 15.50
CA THR A 815 46.88 27.24 16.63
C THR A 815 48.41 27.22 16.67
N ASP A 816 49.09 27.15 15.52
CA ASP A 816 50.57 27.16 15.46
C ASP A 816 51.19 28.48 15.97
N THR A 817 50.46 29.60 15.91
CA THR A 817 50.98 30.93 16.31
C THR A 817 50.98 31.15 17.84
N THR A 818 50.74 30.11 18.66
CA THR A 818 50.53 30.24 20.11
C THR A 818 51.63 29.64 20.99
N ASP A 819 52.58 28.90 20.42
CA ASP A 819 53.56 28.08 21.18
C ASP A 819 55.02 28.61 21.12
N ASP A 820 55.27 29.74 20.44
CA ASP A 820 56.63 30.32 20.29
C ASP A 820 56.73 31.76 20.84
N THR A 821 56.75 31.87 22.17
CA THR A 821 57.37 32.99 22.89
C THR A 821 58.26 32.45 23.99
N SER A 822 59.55 32.32 23.67
CA SER A 822 60.58 31.75 24.54
C SER A 822 61.02 32.72 25.65
N THR A 823 61.25 32.18 26.85
CA THR A 823 61.79 32.89 28.01
C THR A 823 63.33 32.97 27.97
N PRO A 824 63.94 34.13 28.22
CA PRO A 824 65.36 34.25 28.55
C PRO A 824 65.62 34.12 30.07
N ASP A 825 66.89 33.86 30.38
CA ASP A 825 67.51 33.53 31.67
C ASP A 825 67.20 34.44 32.87
N GLU A 826 67.25 33.87 34.08
CA GLU A 826 68.21 34.31 35.11
C GLU A 826 68.54 33.17 36.09
N ASP A 827 69.70 33.24 36.75
CA ASP A 827 70.39 32.09 37.36
C ASP A 827 70.52 32.17 38.90
N ALA A 828 70.76 30.99 39.50
CA ALA A 828 71.12 30.66 40.89
C ALA A 828 71.18 31.75 42.00
N GLN A 829 70.30 31.62 43.02
CA GLN A 829 70.57 31.65 44.48
C GLN A 829 69.21 31.54 45.25
N GLU A 830 69.09 31.02 46.48
CA GLU A 830 70.07 30.55 47.46
C GLU A 830 69.46 29.42 48.33
N ASP A 831 70.25 28.73 49.16
CA ASP A 831 69.75 27.81 50.20
C ASP A 831 70.32 28.18 51.58
N ASN A 832 69.44 28.22 52.58
CA ASN A 832 69.70 28.16 54.02
C ASN A 832 70.50 29.29 54.72
N GLN A 833 69.81 30.38 55.10
CA GLN A 833 69.79 30.85 56.52
C GLN A 833 68.57 31.69 56.90
#